data_AF-A0A1Y3RL52-F1
#
_entry.id   AF-A0A1Y3RL52-F1
#
_cell.length_a   1.000
_cell.length_b   1.000
_cell.length_c   1.000
_cell.angle_alpha   90.00
_cell.angle_beta   90.00
_cell.angle_gamma   90.00
#
_symmetry.space_group_name_H-M   'P 1'
#
loop_
_entity.id
_entity.type
_entity.pdbx_description
1 polymer ?
#
loop_
_entity_poly.entity_id
_entity_poly.type
_entity_poly.pdbx_seq_one_letter_code
_entity_poly.pdbx_strand_id
1 'polypeptide(L)'
;MKQHSKRQPRPRPGWLELLTGGFLLFLLLSSTLWSFSSAVGQSLELTLFLTGCVLLSVLLTVLCALPTRWMLVSMAAVLCIDGLVVWQMFTAMRLGEITFRCSVVNTVCTSLELDGFIEPILQLAPSVWIRAATILALAVAAVLVVLLALAVIRFPSFSATFLLTAPFVLAPLCISVTPAWLPLMVLILAWCVMGLGSLARRWDQAGAARLTLVSFPAVALLLLLLNAAMPQSAYQRPQWADDALDSINNWATHLNITLFDGKGPFGFGSGGSFTNADGKVSLDDAGPLDFSGRTVLEVDTDLRGRIYLRGFSSAVYDSDGWGPLAESDYHDLGVFHYPIGEVSGQFSLSDLSNALGGYQPMNFPALADRNTFPNKQYAKVTVHNVGADPGYVYVPYHILSQPNELSGTRFMYDSYLARGEDVWTHTLYVQPGCSPDSGAELPVAAQDAEERYQAFVYEKYLTIPISPELWEAMEEAAEQFWPQVMEACRAEEIANSPDGSYGITSRNGIPDLTLSDIHSTYLWTMESAQAIADYLASITQYDPNTPATPEGEDFVTYFLTESHRGYCMHYASAATLMLRAMGIPARYVTGYVADVPSSGHVNVPDSAAHAWVEVYIPGYGWEPVEVTPAYAGSNPGQSGTTTPTPTPTATPT
;
A
#
# COMPACT_ATOMS: atom_id res chain seq x y z
N MET A 1 17.95 -54.93 -3.96
CA MET A 1 19.31 -54.37 -3.84
C MET A 1 19.26 -52.88 -4.18
N LYS A 2 19.27 -51.98 -3.20
CA LYS A 2 19.39 -50.53 -3.43
C LYS A 2 20.88 -50.21 -3.61
N GLN A 3 21.31 -49.85 -4.81
CA GLN A 3 22.67 -49.37 -5.06
C GLN A 3 22.84 -47.99 -4.40
N HIS A 4 23.57 -47.95 -3.29
CA HIS A 4 24.14 -46.70 -2.80
C HIS A 4 25.20 -46.23 -3.81
N SER A 5 24.84 -45.24 -4.63
CA SER A 5 25.80 -44.44 -5.39
C SER A 5 26.69 -43.68 -4.40
N LYS A 6 27.86 -44.26 -4.09
CA LYS A 6 28.94 -43.52 -3.41
C LYS A 6 29.39 -42.41 -4.38
N ARG A 7 29.01 -41.16 -4.09
CA ARG A 7 29.58 -39.98 -4.76
C ARG A 7 31.10 -40.06 -4.63
N GLN A 8 31.80 -40.36 -5.72
CA GLN A 8 33.26 -40.33 -5.72
C GLN A 8 33.75 -38.90 -5.42
N PRO A 9 34.80 -38.73 -4.60
CA PRO A 9 35.36 -37.42 -4.33
C PRO A 9 35.83 -36.78 -5.64
N ARG A 10 35.35 -35.55 -5.93
CA ARG A 10 35.75 -34.82 -7.14
C ARG A 10 37.29 -34.71 -7.23
N PRO A 11 37.89 -34.98 -8.40
CA PRO A 11 39.32 -34.81 -8.61
C PRO A 11 39.75 -33.35 -8.37
N ARG A 12 41.05 -33.15 -8.13
CA ARG A 12 41.61 -31.81 -7.93
C ARG A 12 41.45 -30.98 -9.21
N PRO A 13 41.18 -29.67 -9.10
CA PRO A 13 41.06 -28.82 -10.27
C PRO A 13 42.37 -28.81 -11.08
N GLY A 14 42.25 -28.84 -12.40
CA GLY A 14 43.39 -28.76 -13.31
C GLY A 14 44.07 -27.38 -13.26
N TRP A 15 45.30 -27.27 -13.75
CA TRP A 15 46.03 -25.99 -13.75
C TRP A 15 45.31 -24.89 -14.55
N LEU A 16 44.66 -25.24 -15.66
CA LEU A 16 43.83 -24.33 -16.46
C LEU A 16 42.60 -23.84 -15.70
N GLU A 17 41.95 -24.72 -14.93
CA GLU A 17 40.80 -24.38 -14.09
C GLU A 17 41.18 -23.45 -12.92
N LEU A 18 42.37 -23.64 -12.36
CA LEU A 18 42.90 -22.75 -11.32
C LEU A 18 43.22 -21.36 -11.88
N LEU A 19 43.85 -21.26 -13.05
CA LEU A 19 44.16 -19.97 -13.67
C LEU A 19 42.90 -19.21 -14.07
N THR A 20 41.97 -19.87 -14.76
CA THR A 20 40.69 -19.27 -15.17
C THR A 20 39.83 -18.91 -13.96
N GLY A 21 39.76 -19.79 -12.97
CA GLY A 21 39.04 -19.56 -11.73
C GLY A 21 39.62 -18.41 -10.91
N GLY A 22 40.94 -18.29 -10.83
CA GLY A 22 41.61 -17.19 -10.13
C GLY A 22 41.41 -15.84 -10.80
N PHE A 23 41.42 -15.80 -12.14
CA PHE A 23 41.09 -14.58 -12.88
C PHE A 23 39.62 -14.17 -12.71
N LEU A 24 38.68 -15.13 -12.80
CA LEU A 24 37.26 -14.88 -12.50
C LEU A 24 37.05 -14.37 -11.06
N LEU A 25 37.76 -14.97 -10.11
CA LEU A 25 37.70 -14.59 -8.70
C LEU A 25 38.13 -13.12 -8.50
N PHE A 26 39.21 -12.69 -9.16
CA PHE A 26 39.64 -11.30 -9.15
C PHE A 26 38.57 -10.37 -9.72
N LEU A 27 38.08 -10.67 -10.93
CA LEU A 27 37.08 -9.83 -11.59
C LEU A 27 35.80 -9.71 -10.76
N LEU A 28 35.25 -10.82 -10.26
CA LEU A 28 34.06 -10.81 -9.40
C LEU A 28 34.28 -9.99 -8.13
N LEU A 29 35.40 -10.20 -7.44
CA LEU A 29 35.70 -9.51 -6.18
C LEU A 29 35.85 -7.99 -6.38
N SER A 30 36.69 -7.58 -7.34
CA SER A 30 36.99 -6.17 -7.56
C SER A 30 35.78 -5.42 -8.12
N SER A 31 35.05 -6.02 -9.05
CA SER A 31 33.89 -5.36 -9.68
C SER A 31 32.70 -5.23 -8.74
N THR A 32 32.45 -6.21 -7.87
CA THR A 32 31.34 -6.17 -6.90
C THR A 32 31.49 -5.01 -5.94
N LEU A 33 32.63 -4.93 -5.25
CA LEU A 33 32.87 -3.90 -4.23
C LEU A 33 33.06 -2.50 -4.84
N TRP A 34 33.69 -2.42 -6.02
CA TRP A 34 33.82 -1.14 -6.72
C TRP A 34 32.46 -0.64 -7.23
N SER A 35 31.60 -1.52 -7.74
CA SER A 35 30.23 -1.15 -8.13
C SER A 35 29.45 -0.59 -6.94
N PHE A 36 29.43 -1.30 -5.81
CA PHE A 36 28.76 -0.82 -4.60
C PHE A 36 29.30 0.53 -4.12
N SER A 37 30.63 0.66 -3.98
CA SER A 37 31.26 1.90 -3.52
C SER A 37 30.95 3.08 -4.43
N SER A 38 30.95 2.85 -5.75
CA SER A 38 30.61 3.89 -6.72
C SER A 38 29.14 4.29 -6.68
N ALA A 39 28.23 3.34 -6.41
CA ALA A 39 26.81 3.61 -6.32
C ALA A 39 26.50 4.53 -5.14
N VAL A 40 27.10 4.26 -3.97
CA VAL A 40 26.93 5.12 -2.77
C VAL A 40 27.78 6.39 -2.79
N GLY A 41 28.37 6.75 -3.94
CA GLY A 41 29.21 7.94 -4.09
C GLY A 41 30.52 7.92 -3.30
N GLN A 42 30.94 6.76 -2.77
CA GLN A 42 32.15 6.65 -1.96
C GLN A 42 33.38 6.38 -2.82
N SER A 43 34.36 7.29 -2.75
CA SER A 43 35.64 7.16 -3.44
C SER A 43 36.60 6.22 -2.70
N LEU A 44 37.32 5.38 -3.45
CA LEU A 44 38.36 4.47 -2.97
C LEU A 44 39.74 4.83 -3.55
N GLU A 45 40.80 4.51 -2.83
CA GLU A 45 42.17 4.57 -3.34
C GLU A 45 42.39 3.35 -4.27
N LEU A 46 42.05 3.53 -5.55
CA LEU A 46 41.90 2.45 -6.53
C LEU A 46 43.14 1.55 -6.66
N THR A 47 44.35 2.12 -6.58
CA THR A 47 45.60 1.35 -6.66
C THR A 47 45.75 0.38 -5.48
N LEU A 48 45.50 0.84 -4.26
CA LEU A 48 45.56 0.02 -3.06
C LEU A 48 44.45 -1.04 -3.06
N PHE A 49 43.24 -0.65 -3.44
CA PHE A 49 42.10 -1.56 -3.52
C PHE A 49 42.34 -2.70 -4.53
N LEU A 50 42.70 -2.38 -5.78
CA LEU A 50 42.90 -3.39 -6.81
C LEU A 50 44.08 -4.31 -6.51
N THR A 51 45.19 -3.78 -5.98
CA THR A 51 46.34 -4.60 -5.58
C THR A 51 45.98 -5.57 -4.46
N GLY A 52 45.21 -5.12 -3.47
CA GLY A 52 44.67 -5.99 -2.41
C GLY A 52 43.78 -7.10 -2.96
N CYS A 53 42.84 -6.78 -3.87
CA CYS A 53 41.99 -7.77 -4.53
C CYS A 53 42.81 -8.80 -5.31
N VAL A 54 43.82 -8.38 -6.09
CA VAL A 54 44.70 -9.31 -6.83
C VAL A 54 45.42 -10.26 -5.87
N LEU A 55 46.03 -9.74 -4.80
CA LEU A 55 46.76 -10.55 -3.83
C LEU A 55 45.86 -11.58 -3.14
N LEU A 56 44.67 -11.15 -2.72
CA LEU A 56 43.66 -12.03 -2.12
C LEU A 56 43.23 -13.11 -3.11
N SER A 57 42.90 -12.76 -4.36
CA SER A 57 42.47 -13.74 -5.36
C SER A 57 43.57 -14.74 -5.70
N VAL A 58 44.82 -14.30 -5.84
CA VAL A 58 45.98 -15.19 -6.07
C VAL A 58 46.17 -16.14 -4.88
N LEU A 59 46.17 -15.61 -3.66
CA LEU A 59 46.30 -16.39 -2.43
C LEU A 59 45.23 -17.48 -2.36
N LEU A 60 43.96 -17.11 -2.51
CA LEU A 60 42.85 -18.05 -2.41
C LEU A 60 42.85 -19.08 -3.54
N THR A 61 43.31 -18.72 -4.74
CA THR A 61 43.49 -19.66 -5.85
C THR A 61 44.54 -20.72 -5.52
N VAL A 62 45.68 -20.32 -4.95
CA VAL A 62 46.72 -21.26 -4.50
C VAL A 62 46.22 -22.14 -3.37
N LEU A 63 45.48 -21.58 -2.40
CA LEU A 63 44.91 -22.36 -1.30
C LEU A 63 43.89 -23.39 -1.79
N CYS A 64 43.09 -23.06 -2.81
CA CYS A 64 42.15 -23.99 -3.43
C CYS A 64 42.82 -25.16 -4.19
N ALA A 65 44.12 -25.06 -4.51
CA ALA A 65 44.89 -26.16 -5.07
C ALA A 65 45.30 -27.22 -4.02
N LEU A 66 45.22 -26.89 -2.72
CA LEU A 66 45.59 -27.78 -1.62
C LEU A 66 44.56 -28.90 -1.41
N PRO A 67 44.95 -30.02 -0.74
CA PRO A 67 44.00 -31.02 -0.29
C PRO A 67 42.92 -30.41 0.61
N THR A 68 41.66 -30.87 0.51
CA THR A 68 40.49 -30.23 1.14
C THR A 68 40.66 -29.95 2.64
N ARG A 69 41.29 -30.84 3.41
CA ARG A 69 41.58 -30.61 4.83
C ARG A 69 42.48 -29.40 5.08
N TRP A 70 43.53 -29.24 4.27
CA TRP A 70 44.50 -28.15 4.40
C TRP A 70 43.96 -26.86 3.80
N MET A 71 43.20 -26.93 2.71
CA MET A 71 42.49 -25.80 2.14
C MET A 71 41.55 -25.14 3.18
N LEU A 72 40.71 -25.93 3.86
CA LEU A 72 39.77 -25.40 4.86
C LEU A 72 40.50 -24.80 6.07
N VAL A 73 41.55 -25.45 6.57
CA VAL A 73 42.39 -24.91 7.65
C VAL A 73 43.05 -23.60 7.23
N SER A 74 43.60 -23.53 6.02
CA SER A 74 44.23 -22.30 5.51
C SER A 74 43.21 -21.18 5.28
N MET A 75 42.01 -21.48 4.77
CA MET A 75 40.94 -20.49 4.64
C MET A 75 40.46 -19.97 6.00
N ALA A 76 40.32 -20.86 6.99
CA ALA A 76 40.00 -20.45 8.35
C ALA A 76 41.13 -19.59 8.95
N ALA A 77 42.39 -19.91 8.66
CA ALA A 77 43.52 -19.09 9.08
C ALA A 77 43.50 -17.70 8.42
N VAL A 78 43.15 -17.59 7.13
CA VAL A 78 42.96 -16.30 6.45
C VAL A 78 41.88 -15.47 7.15
N LEU A 79 40.73 -16.06 7.47
CA LEU A 79 39.65 -15.37 8.20
C LEU A 79 40.07 -14.97 9.63
N CYS A 80 40.86 -15.80 10.32
CA CYS A 80 41.38 -15.46 11.64
C CYS A 80 42.39 -14.31 11.57
N ILE A 81 43.27 -14.30 10.56
CA ILE A 81 44.22 -13.21 10.32
C ILE A 81 43.47 -11.93 9.97
N ASP A 82 42.45 -12.01 9.12
CA ASP A 82 41.59 -10.88 8.79
C ASP A 82 40.90 -10.31 10.05
N GLY A 83 40.34 -11.17 10.91
CA GLY A 83 39.79 -10.76 12.20
C GLY A 83 40.81 -10.08 13.13
N LEU A 84 42.07 -10.55 13.14
CA LEU A 84 43.16 -9.91 13.87
C LEU A 84 43.52 -8.55 13.26
N VAL A 85 43.53 -8.41 11.94
CA VAL A 85 43.78 -7.14 11.24
C VAL A 85 42.65 -6.15 11.54
N VAL A 86 41.39 -6.58 11.49
CA VAL A 86 40.23 -5.76 11.86
C VAL A 86 40.34 -5.29 13.32
N TRP A 87 40.77 -6.16 14.23
CA TRP A 87 40.99 -5.81 15.63
C TRP A 87 42.15 -4.82 15.83
N GLN A 88 43.29 -5.04 15.16
CA GLN A 88 44.46 -4.14 15.24
C GLN A 88 44.19 -2.77 14.60
N MET A 89 43.42 -2.75 13.51
CA MET A 89 43.07 -1.54 12.76
C MET A 89 41.67 -1.02 13.11
N PHE A 90 41.15 -1.35 14.30
CA PHE A 90 39.77 -1.06 14.71
C PHE A 90 39.38 0.40 14.52
N THR A 91 40.29 1.33 14.82
CA THR A 91 40.06 2.77 14.60
C THR A 91 39.85 3.08 13.11
N ALA A 92 40.69 2.57 12.22
CA ALA A 92 40.52 2.76 10.77
C ALA A 92 39.24 2.10 10.25
N MET A 93 38.88 0.92 10.78
CA MET A 93 37.63 0.23 10.44
C MET A 93 36.40 1.04 10.86
N ARG A 94 36.43 1.66 12.06
CA ARG A 94 35.37 2.55 12.55
C ARG A 94 35.24 3.80 11.69
N LEU A 95 36.35 4.42 11.28
CA LEU A 95 36.29 5.55 10.35
C LEU A 95 35.69 5.13 9.00
N GLY A 96 36.10 3.98 8.46
CA GLY A 96 35.53 3.45 7.22
C GLY A 96 34.04 3.17 7.33
N GLU A 97 33.58 2.62 8.47
CA GLU A 97 32.17 2.33 8.73
C GLU A 97 31.34 3.61 8.78
N ILE A 98 31.82 4.63 9.49
CA ILE A 98 31.16 5.95 9.53
C ILE A 98 31.04 6.52 8.12
N THR A 99 32.10 6.45 7.32
CA THR A 99 32.09 6.95 5.93
C THR A 99 31.05 6.22 5.09
N PHE A 100 31.07 4.88 5.07
CA PHE A 100 30.10 4.11 4.30
C PHE A 100 28.67 4.30 4.80
N ARG A 101 28.45 4.41 6.12
CA ARG A 101 27.13 4.68 6.68
C ARG A 101 26.60 6.04 6.22
N CYS A 102 27.42 7.09 6.30
CA CYS A 102 27.03 8.41 5.80
C CYS A 102 26.75 8.41 4.29
N SER A 103 27.62 7.78 3.50
CA SER A 103 27.43 7.63 2.06
C SER A 103 26.14 6.90 1.72
N VAL A 104 25.88 5.74 2.34
CA VAL A 104 24.67 4.95 2.11
C VAL A 104 23.43 5.76 2.49
N VAL A 105 23.37 6.32 3.70
CA VAL A 105 22.20 7.07 4.17
C VAL A 105 21.96 8.29 3.28
N ASN A 106 22.98 9.08 2.97
CA ASN A 106 22.82 10.28 2.15
C ASN A 106 22.43 9.93 0.71
N THR A 107 22.93 8.83 0.16
CA THR A 107 22.51 8.31 -1.15
C THR A 107 21.04 7.88 -1.14
N VAL A 108 20.60 7.18 -0.09
CA VAL A 108 19.19 6.78 0.08
C VAL A 108 18.30 8.02 0.22
N CYS A 109 18.66 8.95 1.11
CA CYS A 109 17.91 10.20 1.31
C CYS A 109 17.81 11.02 0.01
N THR A 110 18.91 11.14 -0.74
CA THR A 110 18.91 11.84 -2.03
C THR A 110 18.01 11.15 -3.04
N SER A 111 18.04 9.82 -3.09
CA SER A 111 17.33 9.09 -4.14
C SER A 111 15.85 8.82 -3.85
N LEU A 112 15.45 8.92 -2.59
CA LEU A 112 14.06 8.78 -2.14
C LEU A 112 13.46 10.12 -1.68
N GLU A 113 14.16 11.23 -1.90
CA GLU A 113 13.77 12.59 -1.50
C GLU A 113 13.40 12.71 0.00
N LEU A 114 14.11 11.98 0.86
CA LEU A 114 13.88 11.96 2.30
C LEU A 114 14.73 13.00 3.03
N ASP A 115 14.15 13.61 4.06
CA ASP A 115 14.89 14.40 5.06
C ASP A 115 15.67 13.47 6.02
N GLY A 116 16.94 13.78 6.31
CA GLY A 116 17.73 12.97 7.26
C GLY A 116 19.23 12.81 6.99
N PHE A 117 19.85 13.70 6.23
CA PHE A 117 21.28 13.63 5.91
C PHE A 117 22.16 13.56 7.17
N ILE A 118 23.13 12.66 7.15
CA ILE A 118 24.11 12.49 8.23
C ILE A 118 25.52 12.80 7.74
N GLU A 119 26.28 13.53 8.55
CA GLU A 119 27.69 13.82 8.31
C GLU A 119 28.56 13.34 9.47
N PRO A 120 29.82 12.97 9.21
CA PRO A 120 30.74 12.63 10.28
C PRO A 120 31.03 13.86 11.16
N ILE A 121 30.88 13.70 12.48
CA ILE A 121 31.16 14.75 13.48
C ILE A 121 32.64 15.18 13.46
N LEU A 122 33.54 14.29 13.05
CA LEU A 122 34.97 14.53 12.97
C LEU A 122 35.34 15.26 11.67
N GLN A 123 36.07 16.37 11.78
CA GLN A 123 36.63 17.06 10.61
C GLN A 123 38.06 16.56 10.35
N LEU A 124 38.19 15.58 9.44
CA LEU A 124 39.47 15.03 9.00
C LEU A 124 39.71 15.32 7.52
N ALA A 125 40.97 15.26 7.10
CA ALA A 125 41.33 15.44 5.70
C ALA A 125 40.65 14.36 4.81
N PRO A 126 40.16 14.70 3.60
CA PRO A 126 39.47 13.76 2.71
C PRO A 126 40.27 12.49 2.40
N SER A 127 41.60 12.59 2.33
CA SER A 127 42.50 11.45 2.10
C SER A 127 42.46 10.41 3.23
N VAL A 128 42.18 10.83 4.47
CA VAL A 128 42.04 9.91 5.62
C VAL A 128 40.76 9.10 5.50
N TRP A 129 39.65 9.74 5.12
CA TRP A 129 38.37 9.07 4.90
C TRP A 129 38.43 8.08 3.75
N ILE A 130 39.03 8.47 2.61
CA ILE A 130 39.20 7.58 1.45
C ILE A 130 40.06 6.36 1.82
N ARG A 131 41.16 6.56 2.56
CA ARG A 131 42.01 5.46 3.03
C ARG A 131 41.27 4.53 3.99
N ALA A 132 40.53 5.07 4.93
CA ALA A 132 39.74 4.30 5.89
C ALA A 132 38.64 3.47 5.19
N ALA A 133 37.90 4.08 4.25
CA ALA A 133 36.93 3.38 3.40
C ALA A 133 37.60 2.26 2.58
N THR A 134 38.78 2.52 2.01
CA THR A 134 39.55 1.50 1.26
C THR A 134 39.97 0.32 2.12
N ILE A 135 40.42 0.59 3.35
CA ILE A 135 40.81 -0.45 4.32
C ILE A 135 39.59 -1.30 4.71
N LEU A 136 38.44 -0.68 4.98
CA LEU A 136 37.20 -1.40 5.28
C LEU A 136 36.75 -2.26 4.08
N ALA A 137 36.79 -1.71 2.86
CA ALA A 137 36.45 -2.45 1.65
C ALA A 137 37.36 -3.67 1.45
N LEU A 138 38.66 -3.58 1.79
CA LEU A 138 39.59 -4.71 1.73
C LEU A 138 39.32 -5.77 2.81
N ALA A 139 38.89 -5.38 4.02
CA ALA A 139 38.46 -6.34 5.04
C ALA A 139 37.20 -7.11 4.58
N VAL A 140 36.21 -6.40 4.03
CA VAL A 140 35.03 -7.05 3.42
C VAL A 140 35.45 -7.95 2.26
N ALA A 141 36.44 -7.52 1.45
CA ALA A 141 36.98 -8.33 0.36
C ALA A 141 37.63 -9.63 0.85
N ALA A 142 38.34 -9.62 1.98
CA ALA A 142 39.00 -10.79 2.54
C ALA A 142 38.00 -11.86 3.01
N VAL A 143 36.83 -11.46 3.50
CA VAL A 143 35.73 -12.38 3.83
C VAL A 143 35.06 -12.89 2.54
N LEU A 144 34.69 -11.98 1.63
CA LEU A 144 33.94 -12.30 0.42
C LEU A 144 34.74 -13.22 -0.52
N VAL A 145 36.06 -13.01 -0.65
CA VAL A 145 36.93 -13.82 -1.52
C VAL A 145 37.00 -15.28 -1.08
N VAL A 146 36.88 -15.58 0.22
CA VAL A 146 36.86 -16.96 0.72
C VAL A 146 35.61 -17.68 0.21
N LEU A 147 34.45 -17.03 0.33
CA LEU A 147 33.17 -17.57 -0.14
C LEU A 147 33.15 -17.70 -1.67
N LEU A 148 33.62 -16.67 -2.38
CA LEU A 148 33.72 -16.70 -3.84
C LEU A 148 34.71 -17.75 -4.33
N ALA A 149 35.85 -17.96 -3.67
CA ALA A 149 36.81 -18.99 -4.05
C ALA A 149 36.19 -20.40 -3.96
N LEU A 150 35.37 -20.65 -2.94
CA LEU A 150 34.59 -21.89 -2.86
C LEU A 150 33.57 -22.00 -4.00
N ALA A 151 32.84 -20.92 -4.30
CA ALA A 151 31.79 -20.88 -5.32
C ALA A 151 32.29 -20.85 -6.77
N VAL A 152 33.52 -20.40 -7.01
CA VAL A 152 34.12 -20.29 -8.35
C VAL A 152 35.01 -21.50 -8.66
N ILE A 153 35.91 -21.86 -7.74
CA ILE A 153 36.97 -22.84 -7.99
C ILE A 153 36.56 -24.24 -7.51
N ARG A 154 36.08 -24.37 -6.26
CA ARG A 154 35.85 -25.68 -5.64
C ARG A 154 34.51 -26.30 -6.00
N PHE A 155 33.45 -25.50 -5.91
CA PHE A 155 32.07 -25.84 -6.17
C PHE A 155 31.50 -24.83 -7.17
N PRO A 156 32.02 -24.83 -8.42
CA PRO A 156 31.62 -23.86 -9.41
C PRO A 156 30.10 -23.82 -9.58
N SER A 157 29.50 -22.70 -9.18
CA SER A 157 28.06 -22.50 -9.19
C SER A 157 27.75 -21.06 -9.55
N PHE A 158 27.08 -20.87 -10.69
CA PHE A 158 26.60 -19.56 -11.10
C PHE A 158 25.66 -18.95 -10.04
N SER A 159 24.71 -19.74 -9.53
CA SER A 159 23.75 -19.27 -8.53
C SER A 159 24.45 -18.83 -7.24
N ALA A 160 25.46 -19.57 -6.77
CA ALA A 160 26.18 -19.19 -5.56
C ALA A 160 27.01 -17.91 -5.78
N THR A 161 27.70 -17.80 -6.93
CA THR A 161 28.43 -16.56 -7.27
C THR A 161 27.49 -15.37 -7.42
N PHE A 162 26.36 -15.55 -8.07
CA PHE A 162 25.36 -14.51 -8.27
C PHE A 162 24.80 -14.05 -6.93
N LEU A 163 24.37 -14.96 -6.05
CA LEU A 163 23.85 -14.61 -4.72
C LEU A 163 24.87 -13.88 -3.83
N LEU A 164 26.17 -14.18 -3.98
CA LEU A 164 27.23 -13.50 -3.22
C LEU A 164 27.57 -12.10 -3.75
N THR A 165 27.32 -11.81 -5.03
CA THR A 165 27.72 -10.54 -5.67
C THR A 165 26.55 -9.63 -6.05
N ALA A 166 25.38 -10.19 -6.38
CA ALA A 166 24.22 -9.45 -6.86
C ALA A 166 23.64 -8.48 -5.83
N PRO A 167 23.56 -8.79 -4.52
CA PRO A 167 23.02 -7.85 -3.54
C PRO A 167 23.73 -6.50 -3.51
N PHE A 168 25.05 -6.48 -3.73
CA PHE A 168 25.87 -5.26 -3.76
C PHE A 168 25.58 -4.32 -4.93
N VAL A 169 24.93 -4.83 -5.99
CA VAL A 169 24.57 -4.05 -7.18
C VAL A 169 23.07 -3.86 -7.27
N LEU A 170 22.29 -4.88 -6.93
CA LEU A 170 20.84 -4.81 -6.92
C LEU A 170 20.35 -3.83 -5.86
N ALA A 171 20.89 -3.84 -4.62
CA ALA A 171 20.38 -2.96 -3.57
C ALA A 171 20.45 -1.45 -3.93
N PRO A 172 21.56 -0.92 -4.48
CA PRO A 172 21.56 0.45 -5.00
C PRO A 172 20.63 0.65 -6.21
N LEU A 173 20.55 -0.32 -7.13
CA LEU A 173 19.65 -0.22 -8.28
C LEU A 173 18.18 -0.18 -7.86
N CYS A 174 17.81 -0.86 -6.76
CA CYS A 174 16.47 -0.87 -6.18
C CYS A 174 16.02 0.52 -5.75
N ILE A 175 16.96 1.41 -5.40
CA ILE A 175 16.68 2.80 -5.06
C ILE A 175 17.08 3.74 -6.20
N SER A 176 17.03 3.33 -7.47
CA SER A 176 17.37 4.17 -8.63
C SER A 176 18.85 4.62 -8.73
N VAL A 177 19.74 4.11 -7.88
CA VAL A 177 21.15 4.52 -7.86
C VAL A 177 21.97 3.61 -8.76
N THR A 178 22.55 4.19 -9.81
CA THR A 178 23.36 3.44 -10.78
C THR A 178 24.84 3.41 -10.40
N PRO A 179 25.47 2.22 -10.31
CA PRO A 179 26.91 2.11 -10.15
C PRO A 179 27.69 2.71 -11.32
N ALA A 180 28.99 2.94 -11.11
CA ALA A 180 29.89 3.27 -12.21
C ALA A 180 29.88 2.17 -13.27
N TRP A 181 29.85 2.60 -14.53
CA TRP A 181 29.64 1.73 -15.68
C TRP A 181 30.75 0.67 -15.86
N LEU A 182 32.01 1.06 -15.65
CA LEU A 182 33.15 0.17 -15.85
C LEU A 182 33.16 -1.05 -14.91
N PRO A 183 33.07 -0.90 -13.57
CA PRO A 183 32.98 -2.07 -12.69
C PRO A 183 31.70 -2.88 -12.95
N LEU A 184 30.57 -2.25 -13.28
CA LEU A 184 29.34 -2.96 -13.62
C LEU A 184 29.51 -3.86 -14.86
N MET A 185 30.12 -3.36 -15.94
CA MET A 185 30.39 -4.16 -17.14
C MET A 185 31.31 -5.34 -16.86
N VAL A 186 32.33 -5.15 -16.02
CA VAL A 186 33.25 -6.24 -15.62
C VAL A 186 32.51 -7.30 -14.79
N LEU A 187 31.58 -6.90 -13.93
CA LEU A 187 30.75 -7.83 -13.16
C LEU A 187 29.82 -8.65 -14.06
N ILE A 188 29.12 -7.98 -14.99
CA ILE A 188 28.25 -8.63 -15.98
C ILE A 188 29.04 -9.61 -16.84
N LEU A 189 30.22 -9.21 -17.30
CA LEU A 189 31.14 -10.08 -18.02
C LEU A 189 31.47 -11.34 -17.22
N ALA A 190 31.82 -11.19 -15.94
CA ALA A 190 32.14 -12.31 -15.08
C ALA A 190 30.93 -13.23 -14.84
N TRP A 191 29.72 -12.68 -14.67
CA TRP A 191 28.47 -13.45 -14.58
C TRP A 191 28.17 -14.22 -15.86
N CYS A 192 28.29 -13.60 -17.04
CA CYS A 192 28.08 -14.25 -18.33
C CYS A 192 29.06 -15.40 -18.53
N VAL A 193 30.35 -15.17 -18.29
CA VAL A 193 31.40 -16.19 -18.42
C VAL A 193 31.15 -17.35 -17.45
N MET A 194 30.78 -17.06 -16.19
CA MET A 194 30.47 -18.09 -15.20
C MET A 194 29.19 -18.86 -15.54
N GLY A 195 28.16 -18.18 -16.05
CA GLY A 195 26.90 -18.77 -16.51
C GLY A 195 27.14 -19.75 -17.66
N LEU A 196 27.82 -19.31 -18.72
CA LEU A 196 28.20 -20.15 -19.86
C LEU A 196 29.06 -21.35 -19.43
N GLY A 197 30.06 -21.12 -18.58
CA GLY A 197 30.90 -22.19 -18.03
C GLY A 197 30.12 -23.18 -17.16
N SER A 198 29.08 -22.73 -16.44
CA SER A 198 28.21 -23.61 -15.63
C SER A 198 27.33 -24.52 -16.49
N LEU A 199 26.83 -24.02 -17.62
CA LEU A 199 26.04 -24.79 -18.59
C LEU A 199 26.89 -25.88 -19.27
N ALA A 200 28.09 -25.51 -19.73
CA ALA A 200 29.00 -26.44 -20.39
C ALA A 200 29.50 -27.56 -19.46
N ARG A 201 29.72 -27.26 -18.17
CA ARG A 201 30.12 -28.25 -17.15
C ARG A 201 29.10 -29.38 -16.96
N ARG A 202 27.84 -29.19 -17.36
CA ARG A 202 26.82 -30.26 -17.32
C ARG A 202 27.08 -31.36 -18.35
N TRP A 203 27.83 -31.05 -19.41
CA TRP A 203 28.05 -31.94 -20.56
C TRP A 203 29.50 -32.41 -20.65
N ASP A 204 30.48 -31.52 -20.46
CA ASP A 204 31.91 -31.85 -20.44
C ASP A 204 32.67 -30.90 -19.49
N GLN A 205 33.31 -31.47 -18.45
CA GLN A 205 34.07 -30.68 -17.48
C GLN A 205 35.38 -30.13 -18.07
N ALA A 206 36.07 -30.88 -18.92
CA ALA A 206 37.35 -30.46 -19.50
C ALA A 206 37.15 -29.40 -20.61
N GLY A 207 36.09 -29.55 -21.40
CA GLY A 207 35.66 -28.58 -22.41
C GLY A 207 35.20 -27.25 -21.80
N ALA A 208 34.63 -27.26 -20.60
CA ALA A 208 34.15 -26.04 -19.95
C ALA A 208 35.26 -25.03 -19.59
N ALA A 209 36.44 -25.50 -19.19
CA ALA A 209 37.58 -24.62 -18.90
C ALA A 209 38.08 -23.90 -20.17
N ARG A 210 38.09 -24.61 -21.31
CA ARG A 210 38.44 -24.04 -22.63
C ARG A 210 37.37 -23.08 -23.12
N LEU A 211 36.10 -23.41 -22.92
CA LEU A 211 34.99 -22.52 -23.26
C LEU A 211 35.08 -21.23 -22.44
N THR A 212 35.36 -21.33 -21.15
CA THR A 212 35.52 -20.16 -20.26
C THR A 212 36.61 -19.21 -20.79
N LEU A 213 37.76 -19.72 -21.25
CA LEU A 213 38.83 -18.92 -21.86
C LEU A 213 38.40 -18.21 -23.15
N VAL A 214 37.61 -18.88 -23.99
CA VAL A 214 37.13 -18.31 -25.26
C VAL A 214 35.99 -17.32 -25.03
N SER A 215 35.16 -17.54 -24.02
CA SER A 215 34.03 -16.68 -23.68
C SER A 215 34.48 -15.30 -23.19
N PHE A 216 35.63 -15.17 -22.54
CA PHE A 216 36.16 -13.88 -22.06
C PHE A 216 36.27 -12.81 -23.16
N PRO A 217 37.07 -13.00 -24.22
CA PRO A 217 37.21 -12.00 -25.28
C PRO A 217 35.93 -11.81 -26.07
N ALA A 218 35.12 -12.86 -26.25
CA ALA A 218 33.85 -12.77 -26.97
C ALA A 218 32.82 -11.90 -26.22
N VAL A 219 32.63 -12.14 -24.92
CA VAL A 219 31.72 -11.34 -24.07
C VAL A 219 32.27 -9.93 -23.88
N ALA A 220 33.59 -9.77 -23.71
CA ALA A 220 34.22 -8.44 -23.64
C ALA A 220 33.96 -7.64 -24.91
N LEU A 221 34.19 -8.23 -26.08
CA LEU A 221 33.95 -7.58 -27.37
C LEU A 221 32.47 -7.22 -27.53
N LEU A 222 31.56 -8.14 -27.19
CA LEU A 222 30.12 -7.89 -27.23
C LEU A 222 29.72 -6.70 -26.35
N LEU A 223 30.19 -6.66 -25.10
CA LEU A 223 29.89 -5.57 -24.18
C LEU A 223 30.52 -4.25 -24.64
N LEU A 224 31.72 -4.28 -25.23
CA LEU A 224 32.35 -3.09 -25.83
C LEU A 224 31.55 -2.57 -27.03
N LEU A 225 31.09 -3.46 -27.91
CA LEU A 225 30.25 -3.11 -29.05
C LEU A 225 28.88 -2.58 -28.59
N LEU A 226 28.29 -3.19 -27.56
CA LEU A 226 27.03 -2.72 -26.95
C LEU A 226 27.20 -1.31 -26.36
N ASN A 227 28.30 -1.06 -25.64
CA ASN A 227 28.62 0.24 -25.10
C ASN A 227 28.88 1.29 -26.20
N ALA A 228 29.44 0.89 -27.35
CA ALA A 228 29.62 1.77 -28.50
C ALA A 228 28.29 2.06 -29.23
N ALA A 229 27.40 1.08 -29.32
CA ALA A 229 26.10 1.21 -29.97
C ALA A 229 25.08 1.98 -29.11
N MET A 230 25.14 1.81 -27.80
CA MET A 230 24.28 2.49 -26.81
C MET A 230 25.16 3.15 -25.74
N PRO A 231 25.72 4.34 -26.01
CA PRO A 231 26.50 5.07 -25.03
C PRO A 231 25.62 5.48 -23.83
N GLN A 232 26.21 5.47 -22.63
CA GLN A 232 25.50 5.75 -21.36
C GLN A 232 24.65 7.04 -21.41
N SER A 233 25.13 8.08 -22.09
CA SER A 233 24.42 9.36 -22.22
C SER A 233 23.14 9.29 -23.06
N ALA A 234 22.98 8.23 -23.86
CA ALA A 234 21.82 8.00 -24.72
C ALA A 234 20.87 6.93 -24.14
N TYR A 235 21.21 6.33 -23.00
CA TYR A 235 20.35 5.35 -22.35
C TYR A 235 19.16 6.06 -21.70
N GLN A 236 17.97 5.84 -22.26
CA GLN A 236 16.72 6.09 -21.58
C GLN A 236 16.26 4.77 -20.96
N ARG A 237 15.97 4.81 -19.66
CA ARG A 237 15.46 3.65 -18.95
C ARG A 237 14.10 3.26 -19.56
N PRO A 238 13.90 2.00 -19.93
CA PRO A 238 12.63 1.55 -20.51
C PRO A 238 11.55 1.43 -19.42
N GLN A 239 10.30 1.73 -19.77
CA GLN A 239 9.15 1.79 -18.85
C GLN A 239 9.05 0.57 -17.93
N TRP A 240 9.23 -0.66 -18.45
CA TRP A 240 9.17 -1.88 -17.63
C TRP A 240 10.22 -1.94 -16.52
N ALA A 241 11.36 -1.26 -16.69
CA ALA A 241 12.41 -1.20 -15.68
C ALA A 241 12.10 -0.13 -14.63
N ASP A 242 11.33 0.91 -14.99
CA ASP A 242 10.69 1.81 -14.03
C ASP A 242 9.58 1.07 -13.27
N ASP A 243 8.69 0.33 -13.95
CA ASP A 243 7.63 -0.46 -13.31
C ASP A 243 8.19 -1.53 -12.34
N ALA A 244 9.30 -2.19 -12.72
CA ALA A 244 9.98 -3.16 -11.87
C ALA A 244 10.72 -2.50 -10.70
N LEU A 245 11.27 -1.31 -10.92
CA LEU A 245 11.88 -0.51 -9.86
C LEU A 245 10.81 -0.05 -8.87
N ASP A 246 9.67 0.42 -9.36
CA ASP A 246 8.53 0.83 -8.54
C ASP A 246 7.98 -0.35 -7.76
N SER A 247 7.89 -1.54 -8.38
CA SER A 247 7.54 -2.79 -7.68
C SER A 247 8.54 -3.14 -6.57
N ILE A 248 9.84 -2.89 -6.78
CA ILE A 248 10.89 -3.17 -5.81
C ILE A 248 10.96 -2.09 -4.73
N ASN A 249 10.74 -0.82 -5.07
CA ASN A 249 10.64 0.30 -4.14
C ASN A 249 9.42 0.12 -3.25
N ASN A 250 8.29 -0.27 -3.84
CA ASN A 250 7.10 -0.67 -3.11
C ASN A 250 7.41 -1.87 -2.21
N TRP A 251 8.12 -2.89 -2.70
CA TRP A 251 8.58 -4.00 -1.85
C TRP A 251 9.55 -3.57 -0.73
N ALA A 252 10.40 -2.56 -0.96
CA ALA A 252 11.38 -2.05 0.01
C ALA A 252 10.75 -1.09 1.04
N THR A 253 9.76 -0.29 0.64
CA THR A 253 8.90 0.46 1.56
C THR A 253 8.01 -0.50 2.34
N HIS A 254 7.52 -1.60 1.73
CA HIS A 254 6.91 -2.72 2.44
C HIS A 254 7.90 -3.40 3.41
N LEU A 255 9.20 -3.50 3.10
CA LEU A 255 10.22 -3.97 4.06
C LEU A 255 10.42 -2.99 5.23
N ASN A 256 10.35 -1.68 5.00
CA ASN A 256 10.40 -0.69 6.09
C ASN A 256 9.13 -0.72 6.98
N ILE A 257 8.00 -1.13 6.40
CA ILE A 257 6.71 -1.31 7.09
C ILE A 257 6.58 -2.71 7.74
N THR A 258 7.33 -3.72 7.28
CA THR A 258 7.30 -5.08 7.84
C THR A 258 8.46 -5.40 8.79
N LEU A 259 9.56 -4.62 8.80
CA LEU A 259 10.64 -4.75 9.78
C LEU A 259 10.36 -4.02 11.10
N PHE A 260 9.36 -3.15 11.15
CA PHE A 260 8.91 -2.45 12.35
C PHE A 260 7.38 -2.58 12.44
N ASP A 261 6.93 -3.36 13.42
CA ASP A 261 5.58 -3.90 13.62
C ASP A 261 4.40 -2.93 13.42
N GLY A 262 3.28 -3.51 12.95
CA GLY A 262 1.94 -2.93 12.88
C GLY A 262 1.14 -3.45 11.68
N LYS A 263 0.49 -4.62 11.79
CA LYS A 263 -0.50 -5.10 10.81
C LYS A 263 -1.86 -4.45 11.09
N GLY A 264 -2.02 -3.21 10.64
CA GLY A 264 -3.32 -2.55 10.65
C GLY A 264 -4.36 -3.29 9.78
N PRO A 265 -5.66 -3.21 10.11
CA PRO A 265 -6.75 -3.98 9.51
C PRO A 265 -7.08 -3.67 8.05
N PHE A 266 -6.57 -2.55 7.52
CA PHE A 266 -6.96 -2.06 6.19
C PHE A 266 -5.92 -2.36 5.11
N GLY A 267 -5.22 -3.50 5.21
CA GLY A 267 -4.32 -4.04 4.19
C GLY A 267 -3.69 -3.00 3.27
N PHE A 268 -2.53 -2.45 3.65
CA PHE A 268 -1.87 -1.35 2.93
C PHE A 268 -1.78 -1.64 1.42
N GLY A 269 -2.64 -0.97 0.64
CA GLY A 269 -2.72 -1.11 -0.80
C GLY A 269 -1.43 -0.65 -1.48
N SER A 270 -1.15 -1.24 -2.64
CA SER A 270 -0.02 -0.91 -3.50
C SER A 270 -0.30 0.40 -4.27
N GLY A 271 -0.29 1.56 -3.60
CA GLY A 271 -0.88 2.79 -4.15
C GLY A 271 0.03 3.98 -4.45
N GLY A 272 1.06 3.81 -5.28
CA GLY A 272 1.72 4.95 -5.94
C GLY A 272 1.03 5.31 -7.26
N SER A 273 0.65 6.58 -7.44
CA SER A 273 -0.01 7.18 -8.62
C SER A 273 -1.54 7.16 -8.64
N PHE A 274 -2.11 8.08 -9.44
CA PHE A 274 -3.53 8.38 -9.65
C PHE A 274 -4.41 7.16 -10.06
N THR A 275 -3.81 5.98 -10.25
CA THR A 275 -4.44 4.76 -10.77
C THR A 275 -4.41 3.58 -9.80
N ASN A 276 -3.75 3.69 -8.63
CA ASN A 276 -3.34 2.51 -7.86
C ASN A 276 -3.88 2.41 -6.42
N ALA A 277 -4.92 3.16 -6.05
CA ALA A 277 -5.75 2.66 -4.96
C ALA A 277 -6.47 1.43 -5.52
N ASP A 278 -6.06 0.22 -5.13
CA ASP A 278 -6.70 -1.03 -5.58
C ASP A 278 -8.21 -1.04 -5.30
N GLY A 279 -8.69 -0.10 -4.45
CA GLY A 279 -10.10 0.17 -4.23
C GLY A 279 -10.80 -0.99 -3.53
N LYS A 280 -10.08 -2.06 -3.17
CA LYS A 280 -10.64 -3.23 -2.51
C LYS A 280 -10.14 -3.29 -1.08
N VAL A 281 -11.08 -3.39 -0.15
CA VAL A 281 -10.84 -3.76 1.23
C VAL A 281 -10.96 -5.28 1.33
N SER A 282 -9.88 -5.96 1.72
CA SER A 282 -9.93 -7.39 2.02
C SER A 282 -10.34 -7.60 3.48
N LEU A 283 -11.21 -8.58 3.70
CA LEU A 283 -11.72 -9.01 5.00
C LEU A 283 -11.19 -10.40 5.40
N ASP A 284 -10.45 -11.09 4.51
CA ASP A 284 -9.85 -12.41 4.79
C ASP A 284 -8.91 -12.40 6.01
N ASP A 285 -8.16 -11.32 6.17
CA ASP A 285 -7.20 -11.13 7.25
C ASP A 285 -7.79 -10.36 8.45
N ALA A 286 -9.12 -10.18 8.50
CA ALA A 286 -9.82 -9.42 9.55
C ALA A 286 -9.89 -10.17 10.90
N GLY A 287 -8.74 -10.61 11.40
CA GLY A 287 -8.55 -11.22 12.73
C GLY A 287 -8.12 -10.20 13.80
N PRO A 288 -7.31 -10.63 14.79
CA PRO A 288 -6.87 -9.76 15.87
C PRO A 288 -6.15 -8.51 15.35
N LEU A 289 -6.60 -7.34 15.80
CA LEU A 289 -6.04 -6.05 15.44
C LEU A 289 -4.68 -5.83 16.10
N ASP A 290 -3.69 -5.44 15.30
CA ASP A 290 -2.34 -5.09 15.78
C ASP A 290 -1.93 -3.72 15.23
N PHE A 291 -1.89 -2.72 16.13
CA PHE A 291 -1.58 -1.34 15.79
C PHE A 291 -0.20 -0.96 16.33
N SER A 292 0.57 -0.25 15.52
CA SER A 292 1.90 0.27 15.89
C SER A 292 1.83 1.48 16.82
N GLY A 293 0.68 2.18 16.85
CA GLY A 293 0.50 3.45 17.55
C GLY A 293 1.15 4.65 16.83
N ARG A 294 1.68 4.46 15.63
CA ARG A 294 2.30 5.53 14.83
C ARG A 294 1.26 6.52 14.34
N THR A 295 1.64 7.78 14.20
CA THR A 295 0.82 8.77 13.50
C THR A 295 0.79 8.46 12.00
N VAL A 296 -0.41 8.45 11.42
CA VAL A 296 -0.64 8.18 10.00
C VAL A 296 -1.27 9.37 9.28
N LEU A 297 -1.99 10.24 9.99
CA LEU A 297 -2.45 11.54 9.49
C LEU A 297 -2.15 12.64 10.50
N GLU A 298 -1.83 13.83 10.03
CA GLU A 298 -1.81 15.05 10.82
C GLU A 298 -2.92 15.98 10.30
N VAL A 299 -3.75 16.51 11.19
CA VAL A 299 -4.92 17.31 10.82
C VAL A 299 -4.87 18.65 11.52
N ASP A 300 -5.05 19.73 10.75
CA ASP A 300 -5.21 21.11 11.23
C ASP A 300 -6.56 21.63 10.74
N THR A 301 -7.43 22.07 11.64
CA THR A 301 -8.80 22.44 11.29
C THR A 301 -9.43 23.47 12.22
N ASP A 302 -10.44 24.18 11.73
CA ASP A 302 -11.35 25.03 12.50
C ASP A 302 -12.41 24.22 13.28
N LEU A 303 -12.60 22.93 12.96
CA LEU A 303 -13.56 22.04 13.64
C LEU A 303 -13.04 21.57 15.00
N ARG A 304 -13.93 21.16 15.91
CA ARG A 304 -13.59 20.69 17.25
C ARG A 304 -14.35 19.41 17.60
N GLY A 305 -13.81 18.61 18.51
CA GLY A 305 -14.42 17.31 18.85
C GLY A 305 -14.19 16.28 17.75
N ARG A 306 -15.02 15.25 17.74
CA ARG A 306 -14.87 14.12 16.82
C ARG A 306 -15.20 14.50 15.38
N ILE A 307 -14.33 14.15 14.45
CA ILE A 307 -14.54 14.22 13.01
C ILE A 307 -14.20 12.88 12.38
N TYR A 308 -14.90 12.54 11.31
CA TYR A 308 -14.62 11.33 10.52
C TYR A 308 -13.96 11.75 9.22
N LEU A 309 -12.86 11.08 8.90
CA LEU A 309 -12.06 11.32 7.70
C LEU A 309 -12.23 10.12 6.79
N ARG A 310 -13.15 10.22 5.85
CA ARG A 310 -13.43 9.21 4.83
C ARG A 310 -12.23 9.08 3.90
N GLY A 311 -11.74 7.85 3.73
CA GLY A 311 -10.79 7.49 2.67
C GLY A 311 -11.49 6.88 1.48
N PHE A 312 -12.30 5.83 1.70
CA PHE A 312 -12.88 5.02 0.64
C PHE A 312 -14.33 4.59 0.95
N SER A 313 -15.24 4.79 -0.01
CA SER A 313 -16.62 4.29 0.02
C SER A 313 -16.83 3.19 -1.04
N SER A 314 -17.26 2.02 -0.60
CA SER A 314 -17.31 0.79 -1.38
C SER A 314 -18.73 0.33 -1.70
N ALA A 315 -18.93 -0.16 -2.92
CA ALA A 315 -20.25 -0.55 -3.41
C ALA A 315 -20.46 -2.07 -3.47
N VAL A 316 -19.46 -2.83 -3.90
CA VAL A 316 -19.58 -4.26 -4.19
C VAL A 316 -19.05 -5.06 -3.01
N TYR A 317 -19.85 -6.00 -2.50
CA TYR A 317 -19.43 -6.99 -1.50
C TYR A 317 -19.19 -8.33 -2.19
N ASP A 318 -18.06 -8.96 -1.95
CA ASP A 318 -17.68 -10.24 -2.58
C ASP A 318 -17.30 -11.34 -1.57
N SER A 319 -18.05 -11.42 -0.46
CA SER A 319 -17.92 -12.40 0.66
C SER A 319 -16.63 -12.28 1.48
N ASP A 320 -15.52 -11.92 0.84
CA ASP A 320 -14.20 -11.74 1.43
C ASP A 320 -13.72 -10.28 1.40
N GLY A 321 -14.55 -9.35 0.90
CA GLY A 321 -14.12 -7.99 0.69
C GLY A 321 -15.20 -7.01 0.26
N TRP A 322 -14.76 -5.75 0.16
CA TRP A 322 -15.53 -4.63 -0.35
C TRP A 322 -14.75 -3.94 -1.46
N GLY A 323 -15.30 -3.86 -2.68
CA GLY A 323 -14.70 -3.18 -3.84
C GLY A 323 -15.54 -2.02 -4.41
N PRO A 324 -14.96 -1.21 -5.32
CA PRO A 324 -15.68 -0.16 -6.00
C PRO A 324 -16.57 -0.76 -7.10
N LEU A 325 -17.49 0.02 -7.66
CA LEU A 325 -18.17 -0.37 -8.90
C LEU A 325 -17.16 -0.43 -10.05
N ALA A 326 -17.45 -1.23 -11.07
CA ALA A 326 -16.62 -1.24 -12.27
C ALA A 326 -16.76 0.10 -13.00
N GLU A 327 -15.69 0.56 -13.65
CA GLU A 327 -15.73 1.81 -14.46
C GLU A 327 -16.88 1.80 -15.48
N SER A 328 -17.20 0.63 -16.05
CA SER A 328 -18.33 0.46 -16.97
C SER A 328 -19.68 0.80 -16.35
N ASP A 329 -19.89 0.57 -15.06
CA ASP A 329 -21.16 0.89 -14.39
C ASP A 329 -21.43 2.40 -14.38
N TYR A 330 -20.37 3.23 -14.35
CA TYR A 330 -20.50 4.68 -14.40
C TYR A 330 -20.73 5.22 -15.82
N HIS A 331 -20.50 4.43 -16.87
CA HIS A 331 -20.80 4.83 -18.24
C HIS A 331 -22.30 4.67 -18.60
N ASP A 332 -23.04 3.87 -17.81
CA ASP A 332 -24.45 3.54 -18.06
C ASP A 332 -25.45 4.57 -17.50
N LEU A 333 -24.98 5.67 -16.89
CA LEU A 333 -25.80 6.81 -16.45
C LEU A 333 -26.63 7.48 -17.58
N GLY A 334 -26.36 7.13 -18.85
CA GLY A 334 -26.94 7.72 -20.05
C GLY A 334 -28.24 7.07 -20.57
N VAL A 335 -28.78 6.03 -19.94
CA VAL A 335 -30.02 5.36 -20.39
C VAL A 335 -31.05 5.28 -19.27
N PHE A 336 -31.63 6.42 -18.89
CA PHE A 336 -32.83 6.43 -18.06
C PHE A 336 -34.09 6.62 -18.93
N HIS A 337 -35.02 5.66 -18.86
CA HIS A 337 -36.35 5.77 -19.45
C HIS A 337 -37.29 6.40 -18.41
N TYR A 338 -37.57 7.70 -18.52
CA TYR A 338 -38.70 8.31 -17.79
C TYR A 338 -40.02 7.91 -18.47
N PRO A 339 -40.99 7.29 -17.78
CA PRO A 339 -42.31 7.01 -18.34
C PRO A 339 -43.29 8.16 -18.08
N ILE A 340 -42.83 9.42 -18.10
CA ILE A 340 -43.72 10.59 -18.09
C ILE A 340 -43.25 11.56 -19.16
N GLY A 341 -43.85 11.45 -20.36
CA GLY A 341 -43.84 12.49 -21.39
C GLY A 341 -42.51 12.77 -22.11
N GLU A 342 -42.32 12.12 -23.27
CA GLU A 342 -41.55 12.62 -24.42
C GLU A 342 -40.20 13.34 -24.19
N VAL A 343 -39.19 12.70 -23.58
CA VAL A 343 -37.78 12.92 -23.99
C VAL A 343 -36.99 11.63 -23.87
N SER A 344 -36.82 10.91 -24.99
CA SER A 344 -35.81 9.84 -25.12
C SER A 344 -34.54 10.44 -25.71
N GLY A 345 -33.48 10.52 -24.91
CA GLY A 345 -32.15 10.93 -25.36
C GLY A 345 -31.11 9.90 -24.94
N GLN A 346 -30.40 9.32 -25.91
CA GLN A 346 -29.17 8.57 -25.66
C GLN A 346 -28.01 9.57 -25.57
N PHE A 347 -27.36 9.65 -24.41
CA PHE A 347 -26.07 10.34 -24.29
C PHE A 347 -25.02 9.32 -23.85
N SER A 348 -23.96 9.17 -24.65
CA SER A 348 -22.75 8.47 -24.22
C SER A 348 -21.91 9.46 -23.44
N LEU A 349 -21.75 9.21 -22.14
CA LEU A 349 -20.94 10.03 -21.24
C LEU A 349 -19.82 9.16 -20.68
N SER A 350 -18.58 9.60 -20.88
CA SER A 350 -17.39 8.84 -20.48
C SER A 350 -17.01 9.02 -19.01
N ASP A 351 -17.78 9.79 -18.22
CA ASP A 351 -17.43 10.12 -16.82
C ASP A 351 -18.67 10.58 -16.02
N LEU A 352 -18.82 10.11 -14.78
CA LEU A 352 -19.89 10.46 -13.82
C LEU A 352 -20.02 11.99 -13.68
N SER A 353 -18.89 12.70 -13.60
CA SER A 353 -18.91 14.17 -13.47
C SER A 353 -19.58 14.85 -14.66
N ASN A 354 -19.42 14.33 -15.87
CA ASN A 354 -20.04 14.91 -17.07
C ASN A 354 -21.53 14.58 -17.12
N ALA A 355 -21.92 13.39 -16.65
CA ALA A 355 -23.33 13.00 -16.55
C ALA A 355 -24.12 13.86 -15.56
N LEU A 356 -23.46 14.32 -14.51
CA LEU A 356 -23.99 15.17 -13.46
C LEU A 356 -23.72 16.66 -13.68
N GLY A 357 -23.34 17.09 -14.88
CA GLY A 357 -23.17 18.52 -15.20
C GLY A 357 -22.05 19.22 -14.41
N GLY A 358 -21.04 18.48 -13.96
CA GLY A 358 -19.92 18.98 -13.14
C GLY A 358 -20.13 18.85 -11.64
N TYR A 359 -21.33 18.46 -11.19
CA TYR A 359 -21.59 18.20 -9.77
C TYR A 359 -21.04 16.85 -9.33
N GLN A 360 -20.62 16.78 -8.07
CA GLN A 360 -20.13 15.56 -7.44
C GLN A 360 -21.11 15.16 -6.33
N PRO A 361 -21.53 13.89 -6.26
CA PRO A 361 -22.49 13.44 -5.24
C PRO A 361 -22.03 13.70 -3.80
N MET A 362 -20.72 13.66 -3.56
CA MET A 362 -20.14 13.91 -2.23
C MET A 362 -20.32 15.36 -1.75
N ASN A 363 -20.69 16.28 -2.65
CA ASN A 363 -20.88 17.69 -2.35
C ASN A 363 -22.36 18.07 -2.13
N PHE A 364 -23.34 17.21 -2.46
CA PHE A 364 -24.77 17.58 -2.41
C PHE A 364 -25.23 18.15 -1.06
N PRO A 365 -24.97 17.51 0.09
CA PRO A 365 -25.39 18.06 1.39
C PRO A 365 -24.83 19.46 1.67
N ALA A 366 -23.56 19.70 1.31
CA ALA A 366 -22.90 20.97 1.53
C ALA A 366 -23.40 22.06 0.58
N LEU A 367 -23.72 21.70 -0.67
CA LEU A 367 -24.29 22.61 -1.66
C LEU A 367 -25.72 23.01 -1.28
N ALA A 368 -26.54 22.10 -0.77
CA ALA A 368 -27.89 22.39 -0.31
C ALA A 368 -27.86 23.40 0.85
N ASP A 369 -27.05 23.11 1.87
CA ASP A 369 -26.94 23.96 3.06
C ASP A 369 -26.35 25.34 2.71
N ARG A 370 -25.36 25.41 1.81
CA ARG A 370 -24.79 26.67 1.32
C ARG A 370 -25.81 27.49 0.52
N ASN A 371 -26.68 26.86 -0.25
CA ASN A 371 -27.69 27.52 -1.06
C ASN A 371 -28.79 28.15 -0.18
N THR A 372 -29.30 27.38 0.79
CA THR A 372 -30.35 27.85 1.70
C THR A 372 -29.81 28.82 2.76
N PHE A 373 -28.60 28.59 3.27
CA PHE A 373 -27.98 29.37 4.34
C PHE A 373 -26.64 30.00 3.91
N PRO A 374 -26.63 30.96 2.98
CA PRO A 374 -25.40 31.50 2.38
C PRO A 374 -24.45 32.20 3.38
N ASN A 375 -24.98 32.64 4.53
CA ASN A 375 -24.22 33.31 5.59
C ASN A 375 -23.68 32.36 6.66
N LYS A 376 -23.98 31.05 6.58
CA LYS A 376 -23.46 30.06 7.53
C LYS A 376 -21.94 29.94 7.36
N GLN A 377 -21.21 29.91 8.48
CA GLN A 377 -19.77 29.78 8.44
C GLN A 377 -19.36 28.39 7.94
N TYR A 378 -18.25 28.34 7.22
CA TYR A 378 -17.61 27.11 6.79
C TYR A 378 -16.31 26.91 7.57
N ALA A 379 -15.83 25.67 7.62
CA ALA A 379 -14.60 25.33 8.30
C ALA A 379 -13.51 24.94 7.28
N LYS A 380 -12.27 25.30 7.58
CA LYS A 380 -11.09 24.80 6.88
C LYS A 380 -10.61 23.50 7.54
N VAL A 381 -10.21 22.54 6.71
CA VAL A 381 -9.56 21.29 7.16
C VAL A 381 -8.34 21.05 6.28
N THR A 382 -7.17 20.98 6.89
CA THR A 382 -5.92 20.62 6.25
C THR A 382 -5.49 19.25 6.77
N VAL A 383 -5.36 18.29 5.86
CA VAL A 383 -4.95 16.91 6.17
C VAL A 383 -3.60 16.66 5.50
N HIS A 384 -2.62 16.23 6.30
CA HIS A 384 -1.31 15.81 5.86
C HIS A 384 -1.19 14.29 6.07
N ASN A 385 -1.04 13.53 4.98
CA ASN A 385 -0.86 12.09 5.05
C ASN A 385 0.61 11.77 5.28
N VAL A 386 0.92 11.16 6.43
CA VAL A 386 2.29 10.80 6.85
C VAL A 386 2.53 9.30 6.90
N GLY A 387 1.48 8.48 6.72
CA GLY A 387 1.60 7.02 6.81
C GLY A 387 0.30 6.22 6.62
N ALA A 388 -0.80 6.87 6.23
CA ALA A 388 -2.02 6.20 5.81
C ALA A 388 -1.91 5.80 4.32
N ASP A 389 -2.87 5.01 3.81
CA ASP A 389 -2.84 4.58 2.41
C ASP A 389 -2.65 5.79 1.45
N PRO A 390 -1.59 5.78 0.61
CA PRO A 390 -1.24 6.91 -0.25
C PRO A 390 -2.18 7.09 -1.45
N GLY A 391 -3.08 6.15 -1.73
CA GLY A 391 -4.06 6.27 -2.82
C GLY A 391 -5.18 7.27 -2.53
N TYR A 392 -5.48 7.51 -1.26
CA TYR A 392 -6.61 8.33 -0.83
C TYR A 392 -6.19 9.68 -0.26
N VAL A 393 -7.04 10.68 -0.52
CA VAL A 393 -7.12 11.90 0.28
C VAL A 393 -8.22 11.70 1.31
N TYR A 394 -7.84 11.73 2.58
CA TYR A 394 -8.79 11.55 3.68
C TYR A 394 -9.55 12.85 3.93
N VAL A 395 -10.87 12.80 3.79
CA VAL A 395 -11.73 14.00 3.75
C VAL A 395 -12.86 13.94 4.78
N PRO A 396 -13.24 15.06 5.40
CA PRO A 396 -14.46 15.12 6.20
C PRO A 396 -15.72 15.02 5.36
N TYR A 397 -16.86 14.83 6.02
CA TYR A 397 -18.17 14.98 5.39
C TYR A 397 -18.49 16.44 5.05
N HIS A 398 -19.47 16.62 4.15
CA HIS A 398 -20.01 17.92 3.76
C HIS A 398 -18.97 18.85 3.12
N ILE A 399 -18.22 18.34 2.15
CA ILE A 399 -17.19 19.07 1.42
C ILE A 399 -17.84 20.13 0.52
N LEU A 400 -17.36 21.37 0.63
CA LEU A 400 -17.72 22.48 -0.25
C LEU A 400 -16.77 22.61 -1.44
N SER A 401 -15.50 22.23 -1.25
CA SER A 401 -14.49 22.27 -2.31
C SER A 401 -14.94 21.49 -3.53
N GLN A 402 -14.94 22.17 -4.68
CA GLN A 402 -15.35 21.58 -5.96
C GLN A 402 -14.14 21.01 -6.73
N PRO A 403 -14.35 20.11 -7.71
CA PRO A 403 -13.26 19.47 -8.46
C PRO A 403 -12.23 20.43 -9.07
N ASN A 404 -12.67 21.61 -9.53
CA ASN A 404 -11.82 22.63 -10.13
C ASN A 404 -11.01 23.46 -9.12
N GLU A 405 -11.32 23.35 -7.82
CA GLU A 405 -10.65 24.07 -6.74
C GLU A 405 -9.58 23.23 -6.03
N LEU A 406 -9.58 21.92 -6.29
CA LEU A 406 -8.66 20.98 -5.64
C LEU A 406 -7.45 20.70 -6.52
N SER A 407 -6.27 21.14 -6.07
CA SER A 407 -4.99 20.86 -6.72
C SER A 407 -4.41 19.53 -6.26
N GLY A 408 -3.92 18.70 -7.20
CA GLY A 408 -3.24 17.45 -6.85
C GLY A 408 -4.16 16.39 -6.26
N THR A 409 -5.44 16.40 -6.65
CA THR A 409 -6.43 15.38 -6.30
C THR A 409 -7.43 15.19 -7.44
N ARG A 410 -8.13 14.07 -7.47
CA ARG A 410 -9.24 13.84 -8.41
C ARG A 410 -10.35 13.05 -7.74
N PHE A 411 -11.61 13.45 -7.96
CA PHE A 411 -12.74 12.61 -7.57
C PHE A 411 -12.75 11.34 -8.41
N MET A 412 -12.69 10.19 -7.76
CA MET A 412 -12.84 8.89 -8.39
C MET A 412 -14.30 8.48 -8.26
N TYR A 413 -15.08 8.92 -9.24
CA TYR A 413 -16.52 8.78 -9.29
C TYR A 413 -17.17 9.24 -7.98
N ASP A 414 -17.99 8.40 -7.36
CA ASP A 414 -18.63 8.65 -6.06
C ASP A 414 -17.90 7.97 -4.88
N SER A 415 -16.80 7.27 -5.14
CA SER A 415 -16.19 6.32 -4.21
C SER A 415 -15.13 6.97 -3.30
N TYR A 416 -14.20 7.74 -3.87
CA TYR A 416 -13.13 8.39 -3.09
C TYR A 416 -12.51 9.59 -3.79
N LEU A 417 -11.64 10.32 -3.08
CA LEU A 417 -10.79 11.36 -3.64
C LEU A 417 -9.36 10.81 -3.81
N ALA A 418 -8.94 10.57 -5.05
CA ALA A 418 -7.59 10.10 -5.36
C ALA A 418 -6.56 11.20 -5.11
N ARG A 419 -5.44 10.80 -4.52
CA ARG A 419 -4.27 11.66 -4.31
C ARG A 419 -3.45 11.79 -5.59
N GLY A 420 -2.97 12.99 -5.88
CA GLY A 420 -2.02 13.22 -6.96
C GLY A 420 -0.58 12.95 -6.58
N GLU A 421 0.25 12.70 -7.59
CA GLU A 421 1.70 12.47 -7.43
C GLU A 421 2.34 13.61 -6.63
N ASP A 422 3.15 13.24 -5.63
CA ASP A 422 3.91 14.14 -4.75
C ASP A 422 3.11 15.18 -3.93
N VAL A 423 1.77 15.11 -3.91
CA VAL A 423 0.95 15.95 -3.04
C VAL A 423 0.48 15.15 -1.84
N TRP A 424 1.00 15.47 -0.65
CA TRP A 424 0.69 14.77 0.61
C TRP A 424 -0.15 15.59 1.58
N THR A 425 -0.31 16.89 1.30
CA THR A 425 -1.11 17.80 2.11
C THR A 425 -2.24 18.38 1.28
N HIS A 426 -3.46 18.26 1.79
CA HIS A 426 -4.68 18.75 1.13
C HIS A 426 -5.44 19.67 2.06
N THR A 427 -5.88 20.81 1.53
CA THR A 427 -6.74 21.75 2.26
C THR A 427 -8.11 21.76 1.61
N LEU A 428 -9.13 21.43 2.41
CA LEU A 428 -10.52 21.34 2.01
C LEU A 428 -11.35 22.32 2.83
N TYR A 429 -12.44 22.78 2.25
CA TYR A 429 -13.47 23.56 2.94
C TYR A 429 -14.71 22.71 3.10
N VAL A 430 -15.30 22.72 4.30
CA VAL A 430 -16.48 21.93 4.63
C VAL A 430 -17.57 22.77 5.27
N GLN A 431 -18.81 22.35 5.11
CA GLN A 431 -19.99 22.97 5.69
C GLN A 431 -20.43 22.15 6.93
N PRO A 432 -20.10 22.59 8.16
CA PRO A 432 -20.44 21.82 9.35
C PRO A 432 -21.95 21.87 9.65
N GLY A 433 -22.45 20.79 10.25
CA GLY A 433 -23.85 20.67 10.67
C GLY A 433 -24.85 20.76 9.52
N CYS A 434 -24.53 20.16 8.37
CA CYS A 434 -25.57 19.82 7.39
C CYS A 434 -26.42 18.69 7.97
N SER A 435 -27.72 18.71 7.65
CA SER A 435 -28.65 17.66 8.05
C SER A 435 -29.83 17.62 7.08
N PRO A 436 -30.38 16.43 6.75
CA PRO A 436 -31.55 16.30 5.87
C PRO A 436 -32.81 17.00 6.40
N ASP A 437 -32.93 17.12 7.73
CA ASP A 437 -34.08 17.76 8.41
C ASP A 437 -34.01 19.29 8.49
N SER A 438 -32.90 19.89 8.04
CA SER A 438 -32.66 21.34 8.16
C SER A 438 -33.55 22.20 7.25
N GLY A 439 -34.23 21.59 6.27
CA GLY A 439 -34.92 22.28 5.19
C GLY A 439 -33.97 22.89 4.15
N ALA A 440 -32.70 22.47 4.13
CA ALA A 440 -31.76 22.84 3.10
C ALA A 440 -32.18 22.25 1.74
N GLU A 441 -32.07 23.05 0.67
CA GLU A 441 -32.47 22.66 -0.67
C GLU A 441 -31.31 22.86 -1.64
N LEU A 442 -31.06 21.84 -2.47
CA LEU A 442 -30.10 21.94 -3.56
C LEU A 442 -30.47 23.09 -4.52
N PRO A 443 -29.48 23.79 -5.11
CA PRO A 443 -29.72 24.66 -6.25
C PRO A 443 -30.42 23.89 -7.38
N VAL A 444 -31.31 24.54 -8.14
CA VAL A 444 -32.08 23.90 -9.23
C VAL A 444 -31.19 23.09 -10.19
N ALA A 445 -30.02 23.63 -10.57
CA ALA A 445 -29.09 22.94 -11.46
C ALA A 445 -28.44 21.68 -10.82
N ALA A 446 -28.36 21.61 -9.50
CA ALA A 446 -27.87 20.45 -8.76
C ALA A 446 -28.98 19.45 -8.42
N GLN A 447 -30.25 19.88 -8.34
CA GLN A 447 -31.41 18.99 -8.17
C GLN A 447 -31.51 18.01 -9.35
N ASP A 448 -31.44 18.50 -10.59
CA ASP A 448 -31.44 17.66 -11.80
C ASP A 448 -30.29 16.62 -11.80
N ALA A 449 -29.15 16.96 -11.21
CA ALA A 449 -28.00 16.06 -11.08
C ALA A 449 -28.23 15.02 -9.98
N GLU A 450 -28.75 15.44 -8.83
CA GLU A 450 -29.10 14.54 -7.74
C GLU A 450 -30.17 13.53 -8.15
N GLU A 451 -31.22 13.93 -8.86
CA GLU A 451 -32.26 13.01 -9.35
C GLU A 451 -31.69 11.91 -10.27
N ARG A 452 -30.75 12.26 -11.16
CA ARG A 452 -30.07 11.28 -12.03
C ARG A 452 -29.18 10.35 -11.24
N TYR A 453 -28.45 10.90 -10.27
CA TYR A 453 -27.57 10.12 -9.41
C TYR A 453 -28.37 9.17 -8.51
N GLN A 454 -29.50 9.62 -7.98
CA GLN A 454 -30.41 8.83 -7.18
C GLN A 454 -30.82 7.55 -7.91
N ALA A 455 -31.28 7.65 -9.16
CA ALA A 455 -31.71 6.47 -9.92
C ALA A 455 -30.57 5.44 -10.07
N PHE A 456 -29.34 5.91 -10.31
CA PHE A 456 -28.14 5.08 -10.32
C PHE A 456 -27.85 4.44 -8.95
N VAL A 457 -28.04 5.19 -7.86
CA VAL A 457 -27.82 4.70 -6.50
C VAL A 457 -28.77 3.54 -6.16
N TYR A 458 -30.06 3.69 -6.45
CA TYR A 458 -31.04 2.62 -6.20
C TYR A 458 -30.79 1.38 -7.07
N GLU A 459 -30.20 1.54 -8.26
CA GLU A 459 -29.82 0.39 -9.08
C GLU A 459 -28.59 -0.33 -8.55
N LYS A 460 -27.53 0.39 -8.19
CA LYS A 460 -26.21 -0.20 -7.90
C LYS A 460 -25.98 -0.50 -6.43
N TYR A 461 -26.46 0.35 -5.52
CA TYR A 461 -26.18 0.28 -4.09
C TYR A 461 -27.26 -0.45 -3.27
N LEU A 462 -28.16 -1.18 -3.92
CA LEU A 462 -29.04 -2.18 -3.31
C LEU A 462 -28.58 -3.62 -3.56
N THR A 463 -27.49 -3.81 -4.30
CA THR A 463 -27.02 -5.15 -4.69
C THR A 463 -26.51 -5.94 -3.48
N ILE A 464 -26.97 -7.18 -3.35
CA ILE A 464 -26.54 -8.17 -2.35
C ILE A 464 -26.11 -9.43 -3.10
N PRO A 465 -24.99 -10.10 -2.73
CA PRO A 465 -24.59 -11.34 -3.37
C PRO A 465 -25.64 -12.44 -3.25
N ILE A 466 -25.73 -13.28 -4.28
CA ILE A 466 -26.62 -14.45 -4.29
C ILE A 466 -25.96 -15.57 -3.48
N SER A 467 -26.10 -15.48 -2.16
CA SER A 467 -25.65 -16.50 -1.20
C SER A 467 -26.84 -16.92 -0.31
N PRO A 468 -27.30 -18.19 -0.38
CA PRO A 468 -28.41 -18.66 0.44
C PRO A 468 -28.17 -18.52 1.94
N GLU A 469 -26.95 -18.82 2.40
CA GLU A 469 -26.58 -18.79 3.82
C GLU A 469 -26.57 -17.35 4.37
N LEU A 470 -26.06 -16.40 3.58
CA LEU A 470 -26.10 -14.99 3.92
C LEU A 470 -27.54 -14.47 3.99
N TRP A 471 -28.39 -14.86 3.04
CA TRP A 471 -29.78 -14.44 3.02
C TRP A 471 -30.56 -15.00 4.22
N GLU A 472 -30.36 -16.27 4.56
CA GLU A 472 -30.97 -16.91 5.73
C GLU A 472 -30.55 -16.21 7.03
N ALA A 473 -29.25 -15.93 7.20
CA ALA A 473 -28.74 -15.20 8.37
C ALA A 473 -29.33 -13.78 8.49
N MET A 474 -29.47 -13.07 7.37
CA MET A 474 -30.08 -11.72 7.36
C MET A 474 -31.60 -11.76 7.59
N GLU A 475 -32.30 -12.76 7.07
CA GLU A 475 -33.75 -12.92 7.27
C GLU A 475 -34.06 -13.23 8.74
N GLU A 476 -33.31 -14.15 9.37
CA GLU A 476 -33.43 -14.45 10.80
C GLU A 476 -33.10 -13.22 11.66
N ALA A 477 -32.09 -12.43 11.28
CA ALA A 477 -31.80 -11.16 11.94
C ALA A 477 -32.95 -10.15 11.81
N ALA A 478 -33.51 -10.01 10.61
CA ALA A 478 -34.61 -9.10 10.33
C ALA A 478 -35.85 -9.38 11.19
N GLU A 479 -36.21 -10.64 11.41
CA GLU A 479 -37.35 -11.00 12.27
C GLU A 479 -37.23 -10.42 13.69
N GLN A 480 -36.01 -10.24 14.20
CA GLN A 480 -35.76 -9.79 15.57
C GLN A 480 -35.79 -8.27 15.72
N PHE A 481 -35.23 -7.53 14.77
CA PHE A 481 -35.15 -6.06 14.86
C PHE A 481 -36.35 -5.35 14.21
N TRP A 482 -37.04 -6.00 13.26
CA TRP A 482 -38.17 -5.41 12.52
C TRP A 482 -39.27 -4.81 13.42
N PRO A 483 -39.67 -5.44 14.55
CA PRO A 483 -40.66 -4.84 15.44
C PRO A 483 -40.25 -3.47 16.01
N GLN A 484 -38.95 -3.23 16.22
CA GLN A 484 -38.42 -1.98 16.76
C GLN A 484 -38.54 -0.85 15.72
N VAL A 485 -38.13 -1.13 14.47
CA VAL A 485 -38.31 -0.21 13.33
C VAL A 485 -39.78 0.20 13.19
N MET A 486 -40.68 -0.79 13.22
CA MET A 486 -42.12 -0.55 13.08
C MET A 486 -42.74 0.21 14.27
N GLU A 487 -42.17 0.11 15.47
CA GLU A 487 -42.62 0.88 16.64
C GLU A 487 -42.13 2.32 16.56
N ALA A 488 -40.86 2.55 16.24
CA ALA A 488 -40.30 3.88 16.03
C ALA A 488 -41.09 4.67 14.97
N CYS A 489 -41.35 4.04 13.82
CA CYS A 489 -42.15 4.65 12.75
C CYS A 489 -43.59 4.96 13.17
N ARG A 490 -44.18 4.17 14.08
CA ARG A 490 -45.53 4.45 14.62
C ARG A 490 -45.51 5.58 15.64
N ALA A 491 -44.44 5.71 16.43
CA ALA A 491 -44.30 6.74 17.46
C ALA A 491 -44.11 8.15 16.87
N GLU A 492 -43.45 8.25 15.71
CA GLU A 492 -43.21 9.53 15.02
C GLU A 492 -44.34 9.98 14.09
N GLU A 493 -45.53 9.35 14.17
CA GLU A 493 -46.67 9.61 13.26
C GLU A 493 -46.33 9.48 11.76
N ILE A 494 -45.26 8.75 11.40
CA ILE A 494 -44.94 8.37 10.00
C ILE A 494 -46.05 7.47 9.41
N ALA A 495 -46.99 7.03 10.25
CA ALA A 495 -48.01 6.01 10.02
C ALA A 495 -49.25 6.40 9.17
N ASN A 496 -49.27 7.53 8.46
CA ASN A 496 -50.42 7.90 7.60
C ASN A 496 -50.06 8.08 6.11
N SER A 497 -49.51 7.05 5.47
CA SER A 497 -49.75 6.72 4.05
C SER A 497 -49.34 5.25 3.79
N PRO A 498 -49.94 4.57 2.81
CA PRO A 498 -50.58 3.28 3.02
C PRO A 498 -49.68 2.09 2.66
N ASP A 499 -50.14 0.89 3.01
CA ASP A 499 -49.70 -0.38 2.45
C ASP A 499 -48.23 -0.80 2.61
N GLY A 500 -47.51 -0.38 3.66
CA GLY A 500 -46.24 -1.01 4.05
C GLY A 500 -45.21 -1.08 2.91
N SER A 501 -45.34 -0.15 1.97
CA SER A 501 -44.71 -0.17 0.65
C SER A 501 -43.86 1.08 0.44
N TYR A 502 -43.20 1.55 1.51
CA TYR A 502 -42.00 2.36 1.35
C TYR A 502 -40.90 1.46 0.75
N GLY A 503 -40.97 1.24 -0.56
CA GLY A 503 -39.99 0.46 -1.32
C GLY A 503 -40.45 -0.19 -2.63
N ILE A 504 -41.75 -0.42 -2.89
CA ILE A 504 -42.19 -1.08 -4.14
C ILE A 504 -43.58 -0.57 -4.59
N THR A 505 -43.69 0.68 -5.02
CA THR A 505 -44.94 1.23 -5.61
C THR A 505 -44.78 1.86 -6.97
N SER A 506 -43.76 1.48 -7.73
CA SER A 506 -43.88 1.47 -9.19
C SER A 506 -43.73 0.04 -9.68
N ARG A 507 -44.34 -0.25 -10.83
CA ARG A 507 -44.31 -1.56 -11.51
C ARG A 507 -42.87 -2.04 -11.87
N ASN A 508 -41.85 -1.25 -11.50
CA ASN A 508 -40.42 -1.42 -11.74
C ASN A 508 -39.53 -1.29 -10.47
N GLY A 509 -40.08 -1.21 -9.24
CA GLY A 509 -39.28 -1.25 -8.00
C GLY A 509 -38.54 0.04 -7.61
N ILE A 510 -38.76 1.16 -8.30
CA ILE A 510 -38.27 2.49 -7.87
C ILE A 510 -39.39 3.19 -7.08
N PRO A 511 -39.13 3.73 -5.87
CA PRO A 511 -40.12 4.48 -5.08
C PRO A 511 -40.67 5.69 -5.85
N ASP A 512 -41.99 5.92 -5.80
CA ASP A 512 -42.60 7.16 -6.33
C ASP A 512 -42.41 8.30 -5.32
N LEU A 513 -41.31 9.03 -5.48
CA LEU A 513 -40.87 10.07 -4.54
C LEU A 513 -41.62 11.40 -4.69
N THR A 514 -42.55 11.51 -5.64
CA THR A 514 -43.47 12.66 -5.67
C THR A 514 -44.45 12.65 -4.48
N LEU A 515 -44.49 11.54 -3.73
CA LEU A 515 -45.38 11.30 -2.60
C LEU A 515 -44.67 11.12 -1.25
N SER A 516 -43.34 11.01 -1.20
CA SER A 516 -42.57 10.81 0.04
C SER A 516 -41.85 12.10 0.45
N ASP A 517 -42.20 12.62 1.62
CA ASP A 517 -41.47 13.70 2.27
C ASP A 517 -40.01 13.26 2.55
N ILE A 518 -39.02 14.10 2.20
CA ILE A 518 -37.60 13.88 2.51
C ILE A 518 -37.45 13.63 4.02
N HIS A 519 -38.22 14.34 4.83
CA HIS A 519 -38.21 14.18 6.28
C HIS A 519 -38.64 12.77 6.70
N SER A 520 -39.75 12.25 6.18
CA SER A 520 -40.20 10.87 6.47
C SER A 520 -39.19 9.82 5.99
N THR A 521 -38.57 10.04 4.83
CA THR A 521 -37.57 9.12 4.27
C THR A 521 -36.29 9.10 5.11
N TYR A 522 -35.86 10.28 5.57
CA TYR A 522 -34.74 10.43 6.49
C TYR A 522 -35.01 9.72 7.81
N LEU A 523 -36.15 9.98 8.46
CA LEU A 523 -36.52 9.34 9.72
C LEU A 523 -36.57 7.82 9.58
N TRP A 524 -37.26 7.31 8.55
CA TRP A 524 -37.29 5.86 8.25
C TRP A 524 -35.88 5.26 8.14
N THR A 525 -35.00 5.94 7.41
CA THR A 525 -33.64 5.46 7.14
C THR A 525 -32.79 5.45 8.42
N MET A 526 -32.85 6.53 9.21
CA MET A 526 -32.08 6.64 10.45
C MET A 526 -32.58 5.71 11.54
N GLU A 527 -33.90 5.59 11.71
CA GLU A 527 -34.50 4.64 12.65
C GLU A 527 -34.19 3.19 12.28
N SER A 528 -34.18 2.86 10.98
CA SER A 528 -33.76 1.55 10.50
C SER A 528 -32.28 1.26 10.80
N ALA A 529 -31.40 2.23 10.53
CA ALA A 529 -29.97 2.09 10.82
C ALA A 529 -29.70 1.95 12.32
N GLN A 530 -30.41 2.72 13.15
CA GLN A 530 -30.30 2.64 14.61
C GLN A 530 -30.81 1.30 15.15
N ALA A 531 -31.96 0.80 14.68
CA ALA A 531 -32.48 -0.50 15.09
C ALA A 531 -31.54 -1.66 14.70
N ILE A 532 -30.91 -1.59 13.52
CA ILE A 532 -29.88 -2.55 13.11
C ILE A 532 -28.65 -2.45 14.02
N ALA A 533 -28.18 -1.23 14.33
CA ALA A 533 -27.04 -1.05 15.22
C ALA A 533 -27.31 -1.62 16.63
N ASP A 534 -28.50 -1.34 17.19
CA ASP A 534 -28.93 -1.85 18.50
C ASP A 534 -29.08 -3.37 18.48
N TYR A 535 -29.62 -3.94 17.40
CA TYR A 535 -29.71 -5.38 17.21
C TYR A 535 -28.33 -6.03 17.18
N LEU A 536 -27.43 -5.55 16.32
CA LEU A 536 -26.06 -6.07 16.23
C LEU A 536 -25.36 -5.96 17.58
N ALA A 537 -25.52 -4.85 18.31
CA ALA A 537 -24.99 -4.67 19.66
C ALA A 537 -25.56 -5.67 20.68
N SER A 538 -26.81 -6.10 20.50
CA SER A 538 -27.49 -7.02 21.42
C SER A 538 -27.08 -8.48 21.24
N ILE A 539 -26.73 -8.88 20.01
CA ILE A 539 -26.39 -10.27 19.67
C ILE A 539 -24.88 -10.51 19.53
N THR A 540 -24.06 -9.45 19.54
CA THR A 540 -22.61 -9.57 19.37
C THR A 540 -21.83 -8.81 20.44
N GLN A 541 -20.53 -9.11 20.55
CA GLN A 541 -19.58 -8.43 21.42
C GLN A 541 -18.52 -7.70 20.60
N TYR A 542 -18.30 -6.42 20.91
CA TYR A 542 -17.16 -5.69 20.37
C TYR A 542 -15.84 -6.26 20.90
N ASP A 543 -14.99 -6.75 20.00
CA ASP A 543 -13.73 -7.42 20.34
C ASP A 543 -12.64 -7.18 19.28
N PRO A 544 -11.64 -6.31 19.57
CA PRO A 544 -10.46 -6.13 18.73
C PRO A 544 -9.60 -7.39 18.53
N ASN A 545 -9.76 -8.43 19.36
CA ASN A 545 -9.03 -9.70 19.29
C ASN A 545 -9.88 -10.84 18.73
N THR A 546 -10.93 -10.52 17.96
CA THR A 546 -11.78 -11.52 17.31
C THR A 546 -10.95 -12.42 16.36
N PRO A 547 -11.21 -13.74 16.29
CA PRO A 547 -10.56 -14.60 15.30
C PRO A 547 -10.93 -14.18 13.87
N ALA A 548 -10.01 -14.41 12.92
CA ALA A 548 -10.32 -14.24 11.51
C ALA A 548 -11.38 -15.25 11.06
N THR A 549 -12.17 -14.87 10.06
CA THR A 549 -13.16 -15.76 9.43
C THR A 549 -12.47 -17.00 8.84
N PRO A 550 -13.02 -18.20 9.04
CA PRO A 550 -12.47 -19.42 8.45
C PRO A 550 -12.42 -19.37 6.92
N GLU A 551 -11.41 -20.03 6.34
CA GLU A 551 -11.24 -20.10 4.88
C GLU A 551 -12.47 -20.74 4.21
N GLY A 552 -13.11 -20.00 3.31
CA GLY A 552 -14.28 -20.46 2.54
C GLY A 552 -15.63 -20.14 3.17
N GLU A 553 -15.68 -19.46 4.31
CA GLU A 553 -16.91 -18.94 4.92
C GLU A 553 -17.13 -17.46 4.59
N ASP A 554 -18.39 -17.03 4.47
CA ASP A 554 -18.72 -15.62 4.25
C ASP A 554 -18.50 -14.80 5.54
N PHE A 555 -17.79 -13.68 5.41
CA PHE A 555 -17.40 -12.84 6.54
C PHE A 555 -18.58 -12.34 7.38
N VAL A 556 -19.66 -11.90 6.74
CA VAL A 556 -20.86 -11.41 7.42
C VAL A 556 -21.67 -12.56 8.01
N THR A 557 -21.83 -13.67 7.27
CA THR A 557 -22.52 -14.85 7.79
C THR A 557 -21.84 -15.36 9.06
N TYR A 558 -20.52 -15.58 9.03
CA TYR A 558 -19.76 -16.07 10.18
C TYR A 558 -19.89 -15.15 11.40
N PHE A 559 -19.86 -13.83 11.19
CA PHE A 559 -20.06 -12.84 12.25
C PHE A 559 -21.44 -12.94 12.90
N LEU A 560 -22.49 -13.10 12.10
CA LEU A 560 -23.88 -13.10 12.56
C LEU A 560 -24.33 -14.42 13.21
N THR A 561 -23.78 -15.55 12.79
CA THR A 561 -24.30 -16.89 13.18
C THR A 561 -23.36 -17.70 14.06
N GLU A 562 -22.03 -17.45 14.01
CA GLU A 562 -21.05 -18.28 14.69
C GLU A 562 -20.17 -17.50 15.68
N SER A 563 -19.43 -16.50 15.19
CA SER A 563 -18.44 -15.79 15.99
C SER A 563 -19.08 -14.90 17.05
N HIS A 564 -20.12 -14.14 16.65
CA HIS A 564 -20.74 -13.08 17.45
C HIS A 564 -19.74 -12.11 18.08
N ARG A 565 -18.51 -12.02 17.56
CA ARG A 565 -17.42 -11.18 18.04
C ARG A 565 -16.83 -10.44 16.85
N GLY A 566 -16.66 -9.14 16.99
CA GLY A 566 -16.20 -8.32 15.88
C GLY A 566 -15.82 -6.91 16.29
N TYR A 567 -15.27 -6.16 15.36
CA TYR A 567 -15.00 -4.72 15.49
C TYR A 567 -15.59 -4.00 14.27
N CYS A 568 -15.28 -2.71 14.09
CA CYS A 568 -15.94 -1.82 13.13
C CYS A 568 -16.19 -2.41 11.74
N MET A 569 -15.24 -3.16 11.14
CA MET A 569 -15.41 -3.79 9.83
C MET A 569 -16.58 -4.81 9.80
N HIS A 570 -16.76 -5.58 10.87
CA HIS A 570 -17.82 -6.58 11.00
C HIS A 570 -19.19 -5.90 11.08
N TYR A 571 -19.31 -4.92 11.98
CA TYR A 571 -20.55 -4.15 12.17
C TYR A 571 -20.94 -3.39 10.91
N ALA A 572 -20.00 -2.66 10.29
CA ALA A 572 -20.27 -1.88 9.08
C ALA A 572 -20.63 -2.77 7.88
N SER A 573 -19.98 -3.93 7.72
CA SER A 573 -20.32 -4.88 6.64
C SER A 573 -21.73 -5.45 6.81
N ALA A 574 -22.03 -5.98 8.01
CA ALA A 574 -23.34 -6.55 8.31
C ALA A 574 -24.46 -5.51 8.17
N ALA A 575 -24.28 -4.32 8.75
CA ALA A 575 -25.28 -3.26 8.67
C ALA A 575 -25.51 -2.77 7.24
N THR A 576 -24.46 -2.64 6.43
CA THR A 576 -24.60 -2.25 5.02
C THR A 576 -25.49 -3.23 4.26
N LEU A 577 -25.27 -4.55 4.44
CA LEU A 577 -26.07 -5.56 3.75
C LEU A 577 -27.51 -5.64 4.30
N MET A 578 -27.70 -5.52 5.61
CA MET A 578 -29.05 -5.48 6.22
C MET A 578 -29.87 -4.27 5.75
N LEU A 579 -29.26 -3.08 5.66
CA LEU A 579 -29.90 -1.88 5.13
C LEU A 579 -30.32 -2.07 3.66
N ARG A 580 -29.44 -2.65 2.83
CA ARG A 580 -29.77 -2.99 1.44
C ARG A 580 -30.93 -3.96 1.33
N ALA A 581 -31.00 -4.95 2.22
CA ALA A 581 -32.08 -5.94 2.24
C ALA A 581 -33.44 -5.29 2.57
N MET A 582 -33.42 -4.17 3.31
CA MET A 582 -34.59 -3.34 3.60
C MET A 582 -34.93 -2.32 2.49
N GLY A 583 -34.20 -2.33 1.38
CA GLY A 583 -34.42 -1.38 0.28
C GLY A 583 -33.84 0.01 0.52
N ILE A 584 -32.94 0.15 1.51
CA ILE A 584 -32.21 1.40 1.78
C ILE A 584 -30.85 1.31 1.07
N PRO A 585 -30.56 2.17 0.07
CA PRO A 585 -29.26 2.18 -0.57
C PRO A 585 -28.18 2.54 0.44
N ALA A 586 -27.20 1.65 0.61
CA ALA A 586 -26.15 1.78 1.61
C ALA A 586 -24.78 1.40 1.02
N ARG A 587 -23.71 1.95 1.57
CA ARG A 587 -22.33 1.63 1.18
C ARG A 587 -21.39 1.56 2.37
N TYR A 588 -20.41 0.67 2.27
CA TYR A 588 -19.38 0.46 3.28
C TYR A 588 -18.31 1.53 3.17
N VAL A 589 -17.86 2.10 4.28
CA VAL A 589 -16.87 3.19 4.30
C VAL A 589 -15.72 2.86 5.21
N THR A 590 -14.51 3.21 4.79
CA THR A 590 -13.28 3.12 5.61
C THR A 590 -12.54 4.45 5.66
N GLY A 591 -11.83 4.67 6.76
CA GLY A 591 -11.01 5.84 6.98
C GLY A 591 -10.52 5.93 8.40
N TYR A 592 -10.51 7.15 8.95
CA TYR A 592 -10.02 7.43 10.29
C TYR A 592 -10.97 8.31 11.08
N VAL A 593 -11.04 8.10 12.40
CA VAL A 593 -11.76 8.98 13.33
C VAL A 593 -10.75 9.85 14.07
N ALA A 594 -10.92 11.16 14.03
CA ALA A 594 -10.03 12.10 14.69
C ALA A 594 -10.77 12.91 15.76
N ASP A 595 -10.29 12.86 17.00
CA ASP A 595 -10.82 13.69 18.10
C ASP A 595 -10.02 15.00 18.17
N VAL A 596 -10.54 16.07 17.56
CA VAL A 596 -9.84 17.35 17.40
C VAL A 596 -9.92 18.19 18.68
N PRO A 597 -8.77 18.53 19.30
CA PRO A 597 -8.72 19.34 20.51
C PRO A 597 -9.00 20.83 20.24
N SER A 598 -9.12 21.63 21.30
CA SER A 598 -9.35 23.09 21.20
C SER A 598 -8.29 23.85 20.39
N SER A 599 -7.06 23.32 20.29
CA SER A 599 -5.99 23.87 19.45
C SER A 599 -6.28 23.78 17.96
N GLY A 600 -7.16 22.86 17.53
CA GLY A 600 -7.45 22.60 16.11
C GLY A 600 -6.45 21.68 15.41
N HIS A 601 -5.42 21.21 16.12
CA HIS A 601 -4.41 20.31 15.56
C HIS A 601 -4.43 18.96 16.27
N VAL A 602 -4.43 17.86 15.50
CA VAL A 602 -4.41 16.49 16.02
C VAL A 602 -3.54 15.57 15.16
N ASN A 603 -2.77 14.72 15.82
CA ASN A 603 -2.06 13.60 15.22
C ASN A 603 -2.95 12.35 15.34
N VAL A 604 -3.33 11.80 14.21
CA VAL A 604 -4.23 10.64 14.11
C VAL A 604 -3.38 9.37 14.06
N PRO A 605 -3.46 8.48 15.06
CA PRO A 605 -2.73 7.23 15.07
C PRO A 605 -3.34 6.19 14.12
N ASP A 606 -2.56 5.19 13.73
CA ASP A 606 -3.04 4.04 12.96
C ASP A 606 -4.18 3.28 13.67
N SER A 607 -4.18 3.26 14.99
CA SER A 607 -5.26 2.70 15.82
C SER A 607 -6.60 3.44 15.73
N ALA A 608 -6.62 4.64 15.11
CA ALA A 608 -7.84 5.39 14.86
C ALA A 608 -8.51 5.03 13.53
N ALA A 609 -7.95 4.05 12.83
CA ALA A 609 -8.56 3.32 11.72
C ALA A 609 -9.99 2.89 12.08
N HIS A 610 -10.96 3.22 11.22
CA HIS A 610 -12.36 2.92 11.47
C HIS A 610 -13.16 2.64 10.19
N ALA A 611 -14.24 1.89 10.34
CA ALA A 611 -15.18 1.56 9.29
C ALA A 611 -16.62 1.86 9.75
N TRP A 612 -17.44 2.39 8.84
CA TRP A 612 -18.83 2.79 9.11
C TRP A 612 -19.66 2.69 7.84
N VAL A 613 -20.92 3.14 7.88
CA VAL A 613 -21.87 3.02 6.76
C VAL A 613 -22.26 4.41 6.25
N GLU A 614 -22.52 4.53 4.95
CA GLU A 614 -23.25 5.66 4.37
C GLU A 614 -24.58 5.16 3.79
N VAL A 615 -25.66 5.90 4.06
CA VAL A 615 -27.00 5.67 3.53
C VAL A 615 -27.41 6.82 2.62
N TYR A 616 -28.16 6.51 1.58
CA TYR A 616 -28.61 7.52 0.63
C TYR A 616 -29.97 8.10 1.03
N ILE A 617 -30.05 9.43 1.16
CA ILE A 617 -31.30 10.16 1.39
C ILE A 617 -31.67 10.91 0.09
N PRO A 618 -32.79 10.54 -0.57
CA PRO A 618 -33.27 11.24 -1.76
C PRO A 618 -33.44 12.75 -1.54
N GLY A 619 -32.99 13.55 -2.50
CA GLY A 619 -33.02 15.02 -2.44
C GLY A 619 -31.92 15.65 -1.57
N TYR A 620 -31.12 14.84 -0.87
CA TYR A 620 -30.05 15.30 0.01
C TYR A 620 -28.67 14.73 -0.35
N GLY A 621 -28.58 13.41 -0.58
CA GLY A 621 -27.34 12.68 -0.87
C GLY A 621 -26.94 11.68 0.22
N TRP A 622 -25.65 11.35 0.28
CA TRP A 622 -25.13 10.38 1.24
C TRP A 622 -25.01 10.96 2.65
N GLU A 623 -25.65 10.31 3.62
CA GLU A 623 -25.56 10.59 5.06
C GLU A 623 -24.82 9.44 5.75
N PRO A 624 -23.81 9.69 6.59
CA PRO A 624 -23.09 8.63 7.27
C PRO A 624 -23.75 8.20 8.59
N VAL A 625 -23.65 6.90 8.88
CA VAL A 625 -24.23 6.26 10.06
C VAL A 625 -23.18 5.40 10.77
N GLU A 626 -23.12 5.53 12.08
CA GLU A 626 -22.27 4.73 12.95
C GLU A 626 -23.05 3.55 13.52
N VAL A 627 -22.52 2.34 13.34
CA VAL A 627 -23.17 1.08 13.74
C VAL A 627 -22.31 0.27 14.71
N THR A 628 -21.12 0.77 15.06
CA THR A 628 -20.20 0.10 15.98
C THR A 628 -20.53 0.49 17.43
N PRO A 629 -20.81 -0.47 18.33
CA PRO A 629 -21.23 -0.16 19.70
C PRO A 629 -20.22 0.71 20.49
N ALA A 630 -18.92 0.52 20.27
CA ALA A 630 -17.86 1.30 20.91
C ALA A 630 -17.86 2.79 20.51
N TYR A 631 -18.55 3.13 19.42
CA TYR A 631 -18.70 4.47 18.87
C TYR A 631 -20.17 4.97 18.93
N ALA A 632 -21.05 4.26 19.66
CA ALA A 632 -22.44 4.65 19.81
C ALA A 632 -22.57 6.10 20.34
N GLY A 633 -23.44 6.89 19.71
CA GLY A 633 -23.64 8.30 20.05
C GLY A 633 -22.67 9.28 19.37
N SER A 634 -21.75 8.81 18.53
CA SER A 634 -21.06 9.68 17.55
C SER A 634 -21.63 9.51 16.15
N ASN A 635 -21.97 10.62 15.49
CA ASN A 635 -22.43 10.63 14.11
C ASN A 635 -21.35 11.23 13.20
N PRO A 636 -20.88 10.52 12.15
CA PRO A 636 -19.82 11.02 11.27
C PRO A 636 -20.16 12.35 10.57
N GLY A 637 -21.46 12.62 10.35
CA GLY A 637 -21.97 13.87 9.77
C GLY A 637 -22.04 15.04 10.76
N GLN A 638 -21.99 14.77 12.07
CA GLN A 638 -22.06 15.77 13.15
C GLN A 638 -20.66 16.13 13.68
N SER A 639 -19.82 16.64 12.78
CA SER A 639 -18.54 17.22 13.19
C SER A 639 -18.78 18.46 14.07
N GLY A 640 -18.15 18.56 15.26
CA GLY A 640 -18.18 19.79 16.06
C GLY A 640 -18.86 19.75 17.43
N THR A 641 -19.59 18.69 17.79
CA THR A 641 -20.69 18.83 18.79
C THR A 641 -20.56 17.99 20.07
N THR A 642 -19.68 16.98 20.14
CA THR A 642 -19.54 16.15 21.35
C THR A 642 -18.22 16.38 22.09
N THR A 643 -18.31 16.43 23.43
CA THR A 643 -17.14 16.39 24.32
C THR A 643 -16.57 14.96 24.30
N PRO A 644 -15.25 14.77 24.18
CA PRO A 644 -14.64 13.46 23.99
C PRO A 644 -15.00 12.50 25.14
N THR A 645 -15.56 11.35 24.80
CA THR A 645 -15.56 10.18 25.69
C THR A 645 -14.31 9.37 25.36
N PRO A 646 -13.44 9.05 26.33
CA PRO A 646 -12.19 8.35 26.06
C PRO A 646 -12.47 6.98 25.44
N THR A 647 -11.93 6.76 24.25
CA THR A 647 -11.84 5.44 23.63
C THR A 647 -10.99 4.53 24.53
N PRO A 648 -11.40 3.29 24.82
CA PRO A 648 -10.51 2.32 25.44
C PRO A 648 -9.36 2.02 24.48
N THR A 649 -8.21 2.64 24.71
CA THR A 649 -6.94 2.26 24.09
C THR A 649 -6.64 0.83 24.49
N ALA A 650 -6.59 -0.09 23.51
CA ALA A 650 -5.95 -1.38 23.74
C ALA A 650 -4.53 -1.08 24.21
N THR A 651 -4.21 -1.50 25.43
CA THR A 651 -2.88 -1.29 25.99
C THR A 651 -1.89 -2.06 25.11
N PRO A 652 -0.87 -1.41 24.54
CA PRO A 652 0.19 -2.14 23.84
C PRO A 652 0.83 -3.12 24.84
N THR A 653 0.82 -4.41 24.50
CA THR A 653 1.49 -5.46 25.29
C THR A 653 2.99 -5.49 25.04
#